data_AF-R7LTH6-F1
#
_entry.id   AF-R7LTH6-F1
#
_cell.length_a   1.000
_cell.length_b   1.000
_cell.length_c   1.000
_cell.angle_alpha   90.00
_cell.angle_beta   90.00
_cell.angle_gamma   90.00
#
_symmetry.space_group_name_H-M   'P 1'
#
loop_
_entity.id
_entity.type
_entity.pdbx_description
1 polymer ?
#
loop_
_entity_poly.entity_id
_entity_poly.type
_entity_poly.pdbx_seq_one_letter_code
_entity_poly.pdbx_strand_id
1 'polypeptide(L)'
;MRVDLVQNYPIARRSIGRGYHSNGVNSSNQVQSMTRSNFVQLTFTGKNMWQVASITPENSGLGLPEASQGGEGVVGYELPTSLRKHEKVNVKMPNGEKVEKNVDARSFMTFWEYNNPKGGYKFLIHKGIPSSELNATKANDTMPAKYFYSAELGEDIESVAKKNNVSLDEISYVIQSRPNGSGPDAMSKYCVIEPTSVKGEISHLSDSKLGEVDKIPYRLFKIADKNPSYNKLTGQPNYFIYTPQLARASKPYSYDCWGNVPFEAEIVNSDGMKALANSIHKQMNTEEFGFYDPASVLCHDRVANTYGNHIANMSAAGDSALNGVKAHIIDHNTGRNYQGMTSDPIKFLSVVGDESDAIALKNSPYFDILQKAKQHGLDSEALTPRERAIAHSVIDPMLAPFRDGAGTYNILKVGISSSRVNPDNVSVGTVSHTFDKEMKSPETPDAAKFLTEDFAKIKTKSVGNGVTPANMAFDVQDANFGRGGNGLTKEAATGFTPFKYDFKSQNIEEVIAAKEKNARWLTDLIWKAGEKGQDALNELFFNKGQIQDGHNVMGYLSPIKDGEILVFGFGRPDEQKGFPITTKGYLDFLTRKDIPEDTKKKVKVLLGAGPWNKDADDYKAVKKDLETIWALDGGKYKNNIMYVDGFTPNRLTGCSHYGLFTSRREMYGITPIECKIAGTPYGSTKTGGPVDYTNPRNGFLTKDVVEGRPERYGLSWANSAKEIDDARVNHQAPQVADIFKQMIDEYTNHKDLYIAKSKKNIEELVDWHNNGEYNFGKSANRVYLDTILETDKGWEARNKKPMNRVIGAIGEYKEDLEKVLKQSKSRPVKMVLAIAVGVLAIAGGIYMYMHQSSQKVAAAIDTKKAA
;
A
#
# COMPACT_ATOMS: atom_id res chain seq x y z
N MET A 1 -12.60 -1.91 -30.89
CA MET A 1 -13.09 -2.89 -31.88
C MET A 1 -12.25 -2.82 -33.17
N ARG A 2 -10.99 -3.26 -33.14
CA ARG A 2 -10.14 -3.24 -34.34
C ARG A 2 -10.48 -4.45 -35.23
N VAL A 3 -10.47 -4.29 -36.56
CA VAL A 3 -10.66 -5.38 -37.54
C VAL A 3 -9.42 -5.37 -38.43
N ASP A 4 -8.56 -6.38 -38.29
CA ASP A 4 -7.26 -6.40 -38.98
C ASP A 4 -7.25 -7.27 -40.25
N LEU A 5 -8.28 -8.07 -40.55
CA LEU A 5 -8.32 -8.83 -41.81
C LEU A 5 -9.74 -9.25 -42.23
N VAL A 6 -10.09 -9.04 -43.50
CA VAL A 6 -11.23 -9.70 -44.16
C VAL A 6 -10.65 -10.69 -45.16
N GLN A 7 -10.67 -11.98 -44.84
CA GLN A 7 -10.29 -13.03 -45.79
C GLN A 7 -11.54 -13.62 -46.45
N ASN A 8 -11.57 -13.58 -47.78
CA ASN A 8 -12.65 -14.17 -48.57
C ASN A 8 -12.32 -15.64 -48.86
N TYR A 9 -13.12 -16.57 -48.31
CA TYR A 9 -13.05 -17.98 -48.70
C TYR A 9 -14.16 -18.32 -49.70
N PRO A 10 -13.86 -18.91 -50.87
CA PRO A 10 -14.88 -19.48 -51.73
C PRO A 10 -15.39 -20.80 -51.12
N ILE A 11 -16.68 -20.86 -50.79
CA ILE A 11 -17.33 -22.10 -50.34
C ILE A 11 -17.78 -22.88 -51.58
N ALA A 12 -17.11 -23.99 -51.88
CA ALA A 12 -17.64 -24.99 -52.81
C ALA A 12 -18.70 -25.85 -52.08
N ARG A 13 -19.99 -25.64 -52.38
CA ARG A 13 -21.05 -26.54 -51.91
C ARG A 13 -20.93 -27.88 -52.64
N ARG A 14 -20.49 -28.94 -51.95
CA ARG A 14 -20.77 -30.33 -52.38
C ARG A 14 -22.23 -30.64 -52.06
N SER A 15 -23.08 -30.78 -53.08
CA SER A 15 -24.40 -31.38 -52.92
C SER A 15 -24.24 -32.90 -52.76
N ILE A 16 -24.83 -33.44 -51.70
CA ILE A 16 -25.06 -34.88 -51.54
C ILE A 16 -26.43 -35.16 -52.16
N GLY A 17 -26.47 -35.90 -53.27
CA GLY A 17 -27.71 -36.32 -53.93
C GLY A 17 -27.58 -37.74 -54.46
N ARG A 18 -28.39 -38.65 -53.92
CA ARG A 18 -28.61 -40.03 -54.42
C ARG A 18 -29.12 -39.98 -55.86
N GLY A 19 -28.61 -40.89 -56.69
CA GLY A 19 -28.76 -40.83 -58.15
C GLY A 19 -30.11 -41.24 -58.73
N TYR A 20 -30.27 -40.97 -60.03
CA TYR A 20 -30.91 -41.82 -61.05
C TYR A 20 -30.47 -41.30 -62.44
N HIS A 21 -30.19 -42.22 -63.36
CA HIS A 21 -29.87 -41.94 -64.76
C HIS A 21 -31.14 -41.64 -65.58
N SER A 22 -31.11 -40.60 -66.42
CA SER A 22 -31.71 -40.60 -67.77
C SER A 22 -31.20 -39.42 -68.62
N ASN A 23 -31.06 -39.68 -69.92
CA ASN A 23 -30.50 -38.81 -70.95
C ASN A 23 -31.38 -37.60 -71.28
N GLY A 24 -30.76 -36.45 -71.57
CA GLY A 24 -31.44 -35.31 -72.20
C GLY A 24 -30.56 -34.07 -72.30
N VAL A 25 -30.03 -33.80 -73.49
CA VAL A 25 -29.36 -32.55 -73.86
C VAL A 25 -30.39 -31.42 -73.85
N ASN A 26 -30.16 -30.35 -73.08
CA ASN A 26 -30.39 -28.98 -73.55
C ASN A 26 -29.78 -27.93 -72.62
N SER A 27 -29.01 -27.05 -73.24
CA SER A 27 -28.35 -25.87 -72.69
C SER A 27 -29.35 -24.81 -72.23
N SER A 28 -29.28 -24.42 -70.97
CA SER A 28 -29.59 -23.05 -70.58
C SER A 28 -28.61 -22.60 -69.48
N ASN A 29 -27.92 -21.49 -69.73
CA ASN A 29 -27.04 -20.82 -68.79
C ASN A 29 -27.86 -20.32 -67.59
N GLN A 30 -27.86 -21.06 -66.49
CA GLN A 30 -28.12 -20.46 -65.17
C GLN A 30 -26.78 -20.15 -64.51
N VAL A 31 -26.45 -18.85 -64.48
CA VAL A 31 -25.43 -18.31 -63.60
C VAL A 31 -25.88 -18.57 -62.17
N GLN A 32 -25.36 -19.61 -61.53
CA GLN A 32 -25.48 -19.77 -60.09
C GLN A 32 -24.76 -18.58 -59.43
N SER A 33 -25.50 -17.71 -58.75
CA SER A 33 -24.90 -16.67 -57.94
C SER A 33 -24.06 -17.33 -56.84
N MET A 34 -22.74 -17.23 -56.93
CA MET A 34 -21.87 -17.53 -55.79
C MET A 34 -22.18 -16.50 -54.70
N THR A 35 -22.93 -16.88 -53.68
CA THR A 35 -23.06 -16.09 -52.46
C THR A 35 -21.69 -16.04 -51.79
N ARG A 36 -21.03 -14.88 -51.88
CA ARG A 36 -19.85 -14.56 -51.07
C ARG A 36 -20.30 -14.40 -49.62
N SER A 37 -20.02 -15.39 -48.78
CA SER A 37 -20.11 -15.21 -47.33
C SER A 37 -18.85 -14.49 -46.87
N ASN A 38 -18.95 -13.20 -46.56
CA ASN A 38 -17.90 -12.46 -45.87
C ASN A 38 -17.86 -12.94 -44.42
N PHE A 39 -17.03 -13.95 -44.11
CA PHE A 39 -16.66 -14.21 -42.73
C PHE A 39 -15.67 -13.11 -42.30
N VAL A 40 -16.14 -12.18 -41.47
CA VAL A 40 -15.27 -11.22 -40.80
C VAL A 40 -14.64 -11.94 -39.60
N GLN A 41 -13.34 -12.23 -39.68
CA GLN A 41 -12.59 -12.66 -38.51
C GLN A 41 -12.28 -11.41 -37.67
N LEU A 42 -13.12 -11.13 -36.68
CA LEU A 42 -12.87 -10.09 -35.68
C LEU A 42 -11.69 -10.54 -34.80
N THR A 43 -10.53 -9.93 -34.99
CA THR A 43 -9.36 -10.12 -34.13
C THR A 43 -9.23 -8.89 -33.22
N PHE A 44 -9.39 -9.09 -31.91
CA PHE A 44 -9.29 -8.01 -30.91
C PHE A 44 -7.82 -7.70 -30.64
N THR A 45 -7.26 -6.71 -31.34
CA THR A 45 -5.86 -6.31 -31.15
C THR A 45 -5.78 -5.04 -30.29
N GLY A 46 -5.64 -5.24 -28.97
CA GLY A 46 -5.20 -4.20 -28.02
C GLY A 46 -5.99 -4.10 -26.72
N LYS A 47 -5.36 -3.50 -25.70
CA LYS A 47 -5.91 -3.32 -24.34
C LYS A 47 -6.60 -1.97 -24.16
N ASN A 48 -7.45 -1.87 -23.14
CA ASN A 48 -8.21 -0.67 -22.83
C ASN A 48 -7.38 0.32 -21.98
N MET A 49 -7.11 1.51 -22.55
CA MET A 49 -6.35 2.57 -21.88
C MET A 49 -7.12 3.31 -20.78
N TRP A 50 -8.46 3.22 -20.81
CA TRP A 50 -9.36 3.85 -19.84
C TRP A 50 -9.68 2.92 -18.65
N GLN A 51 -9.22 1.67 -18.68
CA GLN A 51 -9.37 0.69 -17.61
C GLN A 51 -8.07 0.56 -16.82
N VAL A 52 -8.16 0.54 -15.49
CA VAL A 52 -7.01 0.50 -14.58
C VAL A 52 -7.25 -0.51 -13.47
N ALA A 53 -6.40 -1.54 -13.38
CA ALA A 53 -6.44 -2.44 -12.23
C ALA A 53 -5.65 -1.82 -11.06
N SER A 54 -6.20 -1.83 -9.86
CA SER A 54 -5.54 -1.38 -8.63
C SER A 54 -5.40 -2.58 -7.70
N ILE A 55 -4.21 -3.17 -7.65
CA ILE A 55 -3.91 -4.30 -6.76
C ILE A 55 -3.52 -3.73 -5.40
N THR A 56 -4.35 -3.98 -4.39
CA THR A 56 -4.28 -3.32 -3.09
C THR A 56 -4.55 -4.32 -1.98
N PRO A 57 -3.59 -4.55 -1.06
CA PRO A 57 -3.80 -5.47 0.06
C PRO A 57 -4.83 -4.98 1.07
N GLU A 58 -4.95 -3.66 1.31
CA GLU A 58 -5.96 -3.08 2.19
C GLU A 58 -6.91 -2.13 1.43
N ASN A 59 -8.20 -2.18 1.75
CA ASN A 59 -9.17 -1.23 1.20
C ASN A 59 -10.18 -0.79 2.26
N SER A 60 -10.02 0.44 2.74
CA SER A 60 -10.86 1.00 3.81
C SER A 60 -12.33 1.14 3.43
N GLY A 61 -12.65 1.09 2.13
CA GLY A 61 -14.02 1.02 1.63
C GLY A 61 -14.78 -0.21 2.13
N LEU A 62 -14.09 -1.30 2.49
CA LEU A 62 -14.72 -2.51 3.05
C LEU A 62 -15.36 -2.28 4.42
N GLY A 63 -14.89 -1.29 5.19
CA GLY A 63 -15.34 -1.04 6.56
C GLY A 63 -14.94 -2.12 7.59
N LEU A 64 -14.04 -3.03 7.20
CA LEU A 64 -13.45 -4.06 8.05
C LEU A 64 -12.12 -3.55 8.67
N PRO A 65 -11.88 -3.74 9.98
CA PRO A 65 -10.67 -3.27 10.66
C PRO A 65 -9.36 -3.74 10.03
N GLU A 66 -9.33 -4.99 9.53
CA GLU A 66 -8.14 -5.59 8.91
C GLU A 66 -7.78 -4.93 7.57
N ALA A 67 -8.74 -4.29 6.90
CA ALA A 67 -8.53 -3.59 5.64
C ALA A 67 -8.27 -2.07 5.84
N SER A 68 -7.92 -1.66 7.06
CA SER A 68 -7.71 -0.25 7.42
C SER A 68 -6.60 -0.10 8.47
N GLN A 69 -5.46 -0.76 8.27
CA GLN A 69 -4.35 -0.78 9.24
C GLN A 69 -3.31 0.32 8.99
N GLY A 70 -3.32 0.95 7.81
CA GLY A 70 -2.41 2.05 7.50
C GLY A 70 -2.92 3.04 6.45
N GLY A 71 -1.99 3.90 5.99
CA GLY A 71 -2.26 4.84 4.91
C GLY A 71 -2.57 4.15 3.58
N GLU A 72 -2.06 2.93 3.37
CA GLU A 72 -2.34 2.15 2.17
C GLU A 72 -3.83 1.84 2.02
N GLY A 73 -4.52 1.41 3.09
CA GLY A 73 -5.97 1.15 3.04
C GLY A 73 -6.82 2.37 2.68
N VAL A 74 -6.34 3.58 2.98
CA VAL A 74 -6.98 4.84 2.53
C VAL A 74 -6.74 5.02 1.02
N VAL A 75 -5.50 4.90 0.56
CA VAL A 75 -5.15 5.08 -0.85
C VAL A 75 -5.79 4.01 -1.74
N GLY A 76 -5.81 2.74 -1.30
CA GLY A 76 -6.45 1.63 -1.99
C GLY A 76 -7.94 1.84 -2.23
N TYR A 77 -8.62 2.58 -1.34
CA TYR A 77 -10.00 3.00 -1.54
C TYR A 77 -10.12 4.27 -2.39
N GLU A 78 -9.42 5.33 -2.00
CA GLU A 78 -9.68 6.67 -2.50
C GLU A 78 -9.15 6.91 -3.90
N LEU A 79 -7.97 6.37 -4.26
CA LEU A 79 -7.40 6.58 -5.59
C LEU A 79 -8.31 5.98 -6.69
N PRO A 80 -8.70 4.69 -6.66
CA PRO A 80 -9.63 4.15 -7.65
C PRO A 80 -10.98 4.87 -7.66
N THR A 81 -11.50 5.24 -6.49
CA THR A 81 -12.78 5.95 -6.36
C THR A 81 -12.72 7.34 -6.98
N SER A 82 -11.64 8.08 -6.73
CA SER A 82 -11.39 9.39 -7.29
C SER A 82 -11.26 9.33 -8.81
N LEU A 83 -10.47 8.38 -9.34
CA LEU A 83 -10.32 8.17 -10.78
C LEU A 83 -11.68 7.93 -11.45
N ARG A 84 -12.49 7.00 -10.91
CA ARG A 84 -13.83 6.71 -11.46
C ARG A 84 -14.76 7.92 -11.46
N LYS A 85 -14.70 8.74 -10.40
CA LYS A 85 -15.64 9.85 -10.18
C LYS A 85 -15.26 11.11 -10.97
N HIS A 86 -13.98 11.37 -11.16
CA HIS A 86 -13.49 12.67 -11.60
C HIS A 86 -12.73 12.63 -12.93
N GLU A 87 -12.25 11.47 -13.38
CA GLU A 87 -11.37 11.40 -14.54
C GLU A 87 -12.00 10.77 -15.77
N LYS A 88 -11.57 11.30 -16.91
CA LYS A 88 -11.92 10.80 -18.23
C LYS A 88 -10.70 10.67 -19.12
N VAL A 89 -10.76 9.71 -20.04
CA VAL A 89 -9.71 9.42 -21.01
C VAL A 89 -10.32 9.43 -22.41
N ASN A 90 -9.60 10.06 -23.34
CA ASN A 90 -9.95 10.03 -24.76
C ASN A 90 -9.53 8.70 -25.37
N VAL A 91 -10.50 7.95 -25.88
CA VAL A 91 -10.28 6.66 -26.54
C VAL A 91 -10.49 6.84 -28.03
N LYS A 92 -9.50 6.45 -28.82
CA LYS A 92 -9.65 6.38 -30.28
C LYS A 92 -10.38 5.09 -30.65
N MET A 93 -11.58 5.25 -31.18
CA MET A 93 -12.39 4.19 -31.73
C MET A 93 -11.82 3.72 -33.07
N PRO A 94 -12.20 2.52 -33.54
CA PRO A 94 -11.65 1.89 -34.75
C PRO A 94 -11.95 2.63 -36.04
N ASN A 95 -13.09 3.32 -36.09
CA ASN A 95 -13.49 4.24 -37.15
C ASN A 95 -12.69 5.55 -37.15
N GLY A 96 -11.72 5.71 -36.22
CA GLY A 96 -10.91 6.91 -36.06
C GLY A 96 -11.50 7.97 -35.14
N GLU A 97 -12.75 7.80 -34.71
CA GLU A 97 -13.47 8.72 -33.82
C GLU A 97 -12.83 8.76 -32.43
N LYS A 98 -12.84 9.92 -31.77
CA LYS A 98 -12.39 10.06 -30.39
C LYS A 98 -13.62 10.11 -29.48
N VAL A 99 -13.72 9.15 -28.57
CA VAL A 99 -14.80 9.08 -27.58
C VAL A 99 -14.20 9.27 -26.19
N GLU A 100 -14.79 10.16 -25.41
CA GLU A 100 -14.42 10.35 -24.02
C GLU A 100 -15.08 9.27 -23.16
N LYS A 101 -14.29 8.56 -22.36
CA LYS A 101 -14.78 7.56 -21.39
C LYS A 101 -14.36 7.91 -19.99
N ASN A 102 -15.26 7.72 -19.02
CA ASN A 102 -14.89 7.73 -17.61
C ASN A 102 -13.86 6.63 -17.35
N VAL A 103 -12.90 6.88 -16.45
CA VAL A 103 -11.95 5.85 -16.05
C VAL A 103 -12.67 4.73 -15.30
N ASP A 104 -12.45 3.49 -15.72
CA ASP A 104 -12.91 2.28 -15.03
C ASP A 104 -11.74 1.69 -14.25
N ALA A 105 -11.53 2.25 -13.05
CA ALA A 105 -10.54 1.75 -12.11
C ALA A 105 -11.19 0.70 -11.20
N ARG A 106 -10.60 -0.50 -11.07
CA ARG A 106 -11.14 -1.59 -10.25
C ARG A 106 -10.12 -2.09 -9.24
N SER A 107 -10.55 -2.31 -8.00
CA SER A 107 -9.66 -2.76 -6.93
C SER A 107 -9.62 -4.29 -6.87
N PHE A 108 -8.43 -4.86 -6.70
CA PHE A 108 -8.17 -6.28 -6.54
C PHE A 108 -7.44 -6.50 -5.22
N MET A 109 -8.10 -7.17 -4.28
CA MET A 109 -7.60 -7.44 -2.94
C MET A 109 -7.22 -8.91 -2.80
N THR A 110 -6.23 -9.20 -1.97
CA THR A 110 -5.91 -10.58 -1.58
C THR A 110 -6.97 -11.10 -0.61
N PHE A 111 -7.35 -12.39 -0.72
CA PHE A 111 -8.18 -13.04 0.30
C PHE A 111 -7.48 -13.06 1.66
N TRP A 112 -8.29 -13.04 2.72
CA TRP A 112 -7.89 -13.29 4.10
C TRP A 112 -9.16 -13.64 4.90
N GLU A 113 -9.04 -14.43 5.95
CA GLU A 113 -10.13 -14.88 6.80
C GLU A 113 -9.70 -15.03 8.26
N TYR A 114 -10.47 -14.45 9.18
CA TYR A 114 -10.28 -14.76 10.59
C TYR A 114 -10.42 -16.27 10.85
N ASN A 115 -9.46 -16.88 11.54
CA ASN A 115 -9.53 -18.27 12.00
C ASN A 115 -10.02 -19.29 10.94
N ASN A 116 -9.33 -19.36 9.80
CA ASN A 116 -9.64 -20.32 8.74
C ASN A 116 -8.46 -21.25 8.40
N PRO A 117 -8.03 -22.12 9.34
CA PRO A 117 -6.82 -22.95 9.16
C PRO A 117 -6.93 -23.96 8.01
N LYS A 118 -8.15 -24.34 7.60
CA LYS A 118 -8.39 -25.29 6.52
C LYS A 118 -8.00 -24.72 5.15
N GLY A 119 -8.14 -23.40 4.99
CA GLY A 119 -7.92 -22.70 3.73
C GLY A 119 -9.02 -22.91 2.69
N GLY A 120 -10.11 -23.63 3.02
CA GLY A 120 -11.32 -23.64 2.20
C GLY A 120 -12.07 -22.31 2.29
N TYR A 121 -13.22 -22.23 1.61
CA TYR A 121 -14.06 -21.03 1.69
C TYR A 121 -14.66 -20.88 3.09
N LYS A 122 -14.93 -19.63 3.47
CA LYS A 122 -15.72 -19.32 4.65
C LYS A 122 -17.15 -18.95 4.27
N PHE A 123 -18.10 -19.44 5.04
CA PHE A 123 -19.52 -19.23 4.82
C PHE A 123 -20.18 -18.59 6.03
N LEU A 124 -21.07 -17.62 5.78
CA LEU A 124 -22.00 -17.09 6.78
C LEU A 124 -23.33 -17.84 6.66
N ILE A 125 -23.77 -18.46 7.75
CA ILE A 125 -25.05 -19.16 7.86
C ILE A 125 -26.02 -18.25 8.62
N HIS A 126 -26.91 -17.57 7.91
CA HIS A 126 -27.74 -16.48 8.45
C HIS A 126 -29.13 -16.93 8.97
N LYS A 127 -29.36 -18.25 9.07
CA LYS A 127 -30.44 -18.95 9.81
C LYS A 127 -31.77 -18.18 9.93
N GLY A 128 -32.57 -18.15 8.87
CA GLY A 128 -33.89 -17.52 8.86
C GLY A 128 -33.92 -16.06 8.41
N ILE A 129 -32.76 -15.44 8.16
CA ILE A 129 -32.66 -14.15 7.48
C ILE A 129 -32.34 -14.45 6.01
N PRO A 130 -33.23 -14.21 5.05
CA PRO A 130 -32.91 -14.36 3.63
C PRO A 130 -31.71 -13.47 3.25
N SER A 131 -30.85 -13.93 2.35
CA SER A 131 -29.69 -13.14 1.87
C SER A 131 -30.10 -11.76 1.31
N SER A 132 -31.32 -11.65 0.77
CA SER A 132 -31.94 -10.39 0.32
C SER A 132 -32.16 -9.36 1.43
N GLU A 133 -32.19 -9.77 2.70
CA GLU A 133 -32.47 -8.93 3.87
C GLU A 133 -31.21 -8.61 4.71
N LEU A 134 -30.03 -9.10 4.31
CA LEU A 134 -28.77 -8.86 5.02
C LEU A 134 -28.38 -7.38 5.11
N ASN A 135 -28.90 -6.52 4.21
CA ASN A 135 -28.66 -5.08 4.20
C ASN A 135 -29.82 -4.25 4.80
N ALA A 136 -30.88 -4.89 5.32
CA ALA A 136 -32.13 -4.21 5.66
C ALA A 136 -32.05 -3.36 6.94
N THR A 137 -31.12 -3.64 7.85
CA THR A 137 -30.97 -2.89 9.11
C THR A 137 -29.53 -2.88 9.63
N LYS A 138 -29.15 -1.86 10.41
CA LYS A 138 -27.88 -1.82 11.16
C LYS A 138 -27.70 -3.01 12.12
N ALA A 139 -28.78 -3.70 12.49
CA ALA A 139 -28.71 -4.87 13.36
C ALA A 139 -27.95 -6.04 12.70
N ASN A 140 -27.86 -6.05 11.36
CA ASN A 140 -27.17 -7.08 10.58
C ASN A 140 -25.75 -6.66 10.18
N ASP A 141 -25.22 -5.52 10.66
CA ASP A 141 -23.84 -5.11 10.34
C ASP A 141 -22.80 -6.09 10.93
N THR A 142 -23.18 -6.83 11.96
CA THR A 142 -22.35 -7.83 12.62
C THR A 142 -23.13 -9.10 12.88
N MET A 143 -22.46 -10.24 12.85
CA MET A 143 -23.04 -11.56 13.15
C MET A 143 -22.22 -12.27 14.24
N PRO A 144 -22.85 -13.07 15.12
CA PRO A 144 -22.14 -13.94 16.05
C PRO A 144 -21.15 -14.88 15.36
N ALA A 145 -19.97 -15.07 15.95
CA ALA A 145 -18.89 -15.91 15.41
C ALA A 145 -19.33 -17.36 15.11
N LYS A 146 -20.28 -17.92 15.86
CA LYS A 146 -20.84 -19.26 15.66
C LYS A 146 -21.58 -19.47 14.33
N TYR A 147 -21.94 -18.40 13.63
CA TYR A 147 -22.61 -18.47 12.33
C TYR A 147 -21.64 -18.49 11.16
N PHE A 148 -20.33 -18.42 11.41
CA PHE A 148 -19.30 -18.51 10.38
C PHE A 148 -18.72 -19.92 10.35
N TYR A 149 -18.84 -20.58 9.20
CA TYR A 149 -18.37 -21.94 8.98
C TYR A 149 -17.13 -21.96 8.08
N SER A 150 -16.03 -22.54 8.58
CA SER A 150 -14.80 -22.77 7.81
C SER A 150 -14.86 -24.13 7.12
N ALA A 151 -14.95 -24.11 5.79
CA ALA A 151 -15.08 -25.32 4.98
C ALA A 151 -13.75 -26.03 4.74
N GLU A 152 -13.81 -27.32 4.43
CA GLU A 152 -12.67 -28.06 3.90
C GLU A 152 -12.31 -27.58 2.48
N LEU A 153 -11.09 -27.87 2.05
CA LEU A 153 -10.69 -27.59 0.67
C LEU A 153 -11.58 -28.37 -0.31
N GLY A 154 -12.23 -27.64 -1.23
CA GLY A 154 -13.10 -28.21 -2.25
C GLY A 154 -14.58 -28.32 -1.86
N GLU A 155 -14.97 -28.05 -0.61
CA GLU A 155 -16.39 -27.92 -0.24
C GLU A 155 -17.00 -26.64 -0.88
N ASP A 156 -18.10 -26.78 -1.60
CA ASP A 156 -18.89 -25.68 -2.20
C ASP A 156 -20.10 -25.30 -1.34
N ILE A 157 -20.80 -24.24 -1.75
CA ILE A 157 -21.93 -23.69 -0.98
C ILE A 157 -23.09 -24.69 -0.87
N GLU A 158 -23.35 -25.47 -1.92
CA GLU A 158 -24.40 -26.49 -1.95
C GLU A 158 -24.11 -27.61 -0.95
N SER A 159 -22.86 -28.08 -0.91
CA SER A 159 -22.42 -29.11 0.03
C SER A 159 -22.52 -28.63 1.48
N VAL A 160 -22.09 -27.39 1.75
CA VAL A 160 -22.14 -26.81 3.10
C VAL A 160 -23.58 -26.52 3.53
N ALA A 161 -24.44 -26.03 2.63
CA ALA A 161 -25.87 -25.80 2.91
C ALA A 161 -26.56 -27.10 3.34
N LYS A 162 -26.36 -28.17 2.57
CA LYS A 162 -26.90 -29.50 2.87
C LYS A 162 -26.39 -30.03 4.21
N LYS A 163 -25.10 -29.85 4.50
CA LYS A 163 -24.46 -30.30 5.77
C LYS A 163 -25.00 -29.58 7.00
N ASN A 164 -25.36 -28.30 6.84
CA ASN A 164 -25.89 -27.46 7.93
C ASN A 164 -27.42 -27.39 7.96
N ASN A 165 -28.11 -28.13 7.07
CA ASN A 165 -29.56 -28.15 6.95
C ASN A 165 -30.18 -26.75 6.81
N VAL A 166 -29.63 -25.96 5.88
CA VAL A 166 -30.11 -24.62 5.51
C VAL A 166 -30.34 -24.54 4.00
N SER A 167 -31.22 -23.64 3.56
CA SER A 167 -31.42 -23.38 2.14
C SER A 167 -30.30 -22.53 1.54
N LEU A 168 -30.17 -22.54 0.21
CA LEU A 168 -29.11 -21.79 -0.50
C LEU A 168 -29.23 -20.26 -0.35
N ASP A 169 -30.43 -19.76 -0.06
CA ASP A 169 -30.69 -18.35 0.24
C ASP A 169 -30.45 -17.99 1.71
N GLU A 170 -30.04 -18.95 2.55
CA GLU A 170 -29.70 -18.79 3.98
C GLU A 170 -28.20 -18.96 4.27
N ILE A 171 -27.38 -19.06 3.22
CA ILE A 171 -25.93 -19.18 3.30
C ILE A 171 -25.27 -18.28 2.26
N SER A 172 -24.12 -17.70 2.62
CA SER A 172 -23.35 -16.84 1.71
C SER A 172 -21.85 -17.06 1.85
N TYR A 173 -21.08 -16.92 0.76
CA TYR A 173 -19.63 -16.78 0.86
C TYR A 173 -19.31 -15.44 1.54
N VAL A 174 -18.30 -15.44 2.40
CA VAL A 174 -18.03 -14.27 3.24
C VAL A 174 -16.55 -14.13 3.53
N ILE A 175 -16.06 -12.90 3.64
CA ILE A 175 -14.83 -12.54 4.34
C ILE A 175 -15.18 -12.17 5.78
N GLN A 176 -14.64 -12.88 6.77
CA GLN A 176 -14.90 -12.61 8.18
C GLN A 176 -13.75 -11.81 8.83
N SER A 177 -14.11 -10.71 9.50
CA SER A 177 -13.20 -9.96 10.39
C SER A 177 -13.03 -10.65 11.75
N ARG A 178 -12.02 -10.29 12.54
CA ARG A 178 -11.89 -10.80 13.90
C ARG A 178 -13.11 -10.38 14.75
N PRO A 179 -13.78 -11.30 15.46
CA PRO A 179 -14.86 -10.97 16.38
C PRO A 179 -14.40 -10.03 17.49
N ASN A 180 -15.27 -9.11 17.89
CA ASN A 180 -15.07 -8.27 19.07
C ASN A 180 -15.45 -9.07 20.33
N GLY A 181 -14.44 -9.48 21.11
CA GLY A 181 -14.59 -10.38 22.25
C GLY A 181 -14.16 -11.81 21.95
N SER A 182 -14.49 -12.73 22.86
CA SER A 182 -14.15 -14.15 22.76
C SER A 182 -15.39 -15.05 22.83
N GLY A 183 -15.33 -16.21 22.18
CA GLY A 183 -16.40 -17.21 22.23
C GLY A 183 -17.39 -17.13 21.06
N PRO A 184 -18.38 -18.05 21.03
CA PRO A 184 -19.28 -18.24 19.89
C PRO A 184 -20.24 -17.07 19.65
N ASP A 185 -20.56 -16.30 20.68
CA ASP A 185 -21.49 -15.16 20.60
C ASP A 185 -20.78 -13.81 20.37
N ALA A 186 -19.45 -13.80 20.28
CA ALA A 186 -18.70 -12.60 19.95
C ALA A 186 -19.09 -12.10 18.55
N MET A 187 -19.37 -10.81 18.43
CA MET A 187 -19.91 -10.22 17.21
C MET A 187 -18.78 -9.90 16.23
N SER A 188 -18.96 -10.32 14.98
CA SER A 188 -17.99 -10.16 13.91
C SER A 188 -18.53 -9.26 12.81
N LYS A 189 -17.70 -8.34 12.31
CA LYS A 189 -17.93 -7.72 11.00
C LYS A 189 -17.58 -8.70 9.89
N TYR A 190 -18.10 -8.43 8.69
CA TYR A 190 -17.95 -9.32 7.54
C TYR A 190 -18.22 -8.61 6.21
N CYS A 191 -17.76 -9.19 5.10
CA CYS A 191 -18.09 -8.76 3.75
C CYS A 191 -18.63 -9.96 2.96
N VAL A 192 -19.85 -9.84 2.44
CA VAL A 192 -20.43 -10.89 1.58
C VAL A 192 -19.81 -10.81 0.19
N ILE A 193 -19.47 -11.96 -0.36
CA ILE A 193 -18.81 -12.07 -1.67
C ILE A 193 -19.50 -13.12 -2.53
N GLU A 194 -19.30 -13.05 -3.84
CA GLU A 194 -19.86 -13.99 -4.80
C GLU A 194 -18.76 -14.49 -5.74
N PRO A 195 -18.70 -15.80 -6.03
CA PRO A 195 -17.74 -16.31 -6.99
C PRO A 195 -18.06 -15.81 -8.40
N THR A 196 -17.02 -15.48 -9.16
CA THR A 196 -17.12 -15.14 -10.60
C THR A 196 -16.83 -16.38 -11.48
N SER A 197 -16.90 -16.23 -12.80
CA SER A 197 -16.47 -17.28 -13.74
C SER A 197 -14.95 -17.53 -13.75
N VAL A 198 -14.15 -16.58 -13.27
CA VAL A 198 -12.68 -16.62 -13.27
C VAL A 198 -12.17 -17.58 -12.19
N LYS A 199 -11.49 -18.64 -12.64
CA LYS A 199 -10.82 -19.65 -11.81
C LYS A 199 -9.71 -20.34 -12.61
N GLY A 200 -8.75 -20.92 -11.91
CA GLY A 200 -7.68 -21.68 -12.56
C GLY A 200 -6.65 -22.18 -11.56
N GLU A 201 -5.45 -22.46 -12.07
CA GLU A 201 -4.31 -22.89 -11.26
C GLU A 201 -3.07 -22.08 -11.63
N ILE A 202 -2.18 -21.88 -10.66
CA ILE A 202 -0.83 -21.35 -10.87
C ILE A 202 0.20 -22.42 -10.53
N SER A 203 1.38 -22.32 -11.14
CA SER A 203 2.56 -23.10 -10.75
C SER A 203 3.32 -22.37 -9.64
N HIS A 204 3.53 -23.07 -8.52
CA HIS A 204 4.34 -22.64 -7.39
C HIS A 204 5.55 -23.57 -7.25
N LEU A 205 6.75 -23.05 -6.94
CA LEU A 205 7.91 -23.93 -6.73
C LEU A 205 7.72 -24.75 -5.47
N SER A 206 7.79 -26.08 -5.54
CA SER A 206 7.39 -26.90 -4.40
C SER A 206 8.21 -26.61 -3.14
N ASP A 207 7.52 -26.37 -2.03
CA ASP A 207 8.14 -26.15 -0.72
C ASP A 207 8.88 -27.39 -0.22
N SER A 208 8.43 -28.58 -0.60
CA SER A 208 8.97 -29.85 -0.11
C SER A 208 9.94 -30.54 -1.07
N LYS A 209 9.83 -30.30 -2.39
CA LYS A 209 10.63 -31.01 -3.40
C LYS A 209 11.34 -30.05 -4.34
N LEU A 210 12.68 -30.14 -4.37
CA LEU A 210 13.46 -29.31 -5.29
C LEU A 210 13.19 -29.70 -6.74
N GLY A 211 13.02 -28.70 -7.61
CA GLY A 211 12.86 -28.91 -9.05
C GLY A 211 11.48 -29.43 -9.47
N GLU A 212 10.51 -29.43 -8.56
CA GLU A 212 9.09 -29.70 -8.82
C GLU A 212 8.26 -28.43 -8.60
N VAL A 213 7.04 -28.44 -9.14
CA VAL A 213 6.05 -27.39 -8.93
C VAL A 213 4.77 -27.97 -8.32
N ASP A 214 4.20 -27.26 -7.37
CA ASP A 214 2.86 -27.50 -6.84
C ASP A 214 1.85 -26.66 -7.63
N LYS A 215 0.66 -27.21 -7.88
CA LYS A 215 -0.45 -26.49 -8.51
C LYS A 215 -1.34 -25.92 -7.43
N ILE A 216 -1.47 -24.60 -7.41
CA ILE A 216 -2.31 -23.89 -6.44
C ILE A 216 -3.56 -23.38 -7.16
N PRO A 217 -4.77 -23.84 -6.76
CA PRO A 217 -6.00 -23.35 -7.36
C PRO A 217 -6.28 -21.93 -6.91
N TYR A 218 -6.85 -21.13 -7.82
CA TYR A 218 -7.35 -19.79 -7.51
C TYR A 218 -8.76 -19.57 -8.05
N ARG A 219 -9.45 -18.60 -7.46
CA ARG A 219 -10.75 -18.13 -7.91
C ARG A 219 -10.91 -16.65 -7.61
N LEU A 220 -11.54 -15.91 -8.52
CA LEU A 220 -11.86 -14.51 -8.31
C LEU A 220 -13.28 -14.38 -7.77
N PHE A 221 -13.44 -13.57 -6.73
CA PHE A 221 -14.72 -13.23 -6.11
C PHE A 221 -15.01 -11.76 -6.31
N LYS A 222 -16.26 -11.39 -6.51
CA LYS A 222 -16.73 -10.00 -6.47
C LYS A 222 -17.43 -9.73 -5.13
N ILE A 223 -17.48 -8.47 -4.72
CA ILE A 223 -18.33 -8.06 -3.58
C ILE A 223 -19.80 -8.22 -4.01
N ALA A 224 -20.61 -8.87 -3.16
CA ALA A 224 -22.03 -9.06 -3.42
C ALA A 224 -22.80 -7.73 -3.35
N ASP A 225 -23.90 -7.62 -4.10
CA ASP A 225 -24.75 -6.42 -4.13
C ASP A 225 -25.45 -6.14 -2.80
N LYS A 226 -25.55 -7.17 -1.94
CA LYS A 226 -26.09 -7.08 -0.59
C LYS A 226 -24.96 -7.28 0.42
N ASN A 227 -24.67 -6.24 1.19
CA ASN A 227 -23.59 -6.22 2.18
C ASN A 227 -24.01 -5.39 3.40
N PRO A 228 -23.31 -5.52 4.54
CA PRO A 228 -23.43 -4.59 5.66
C PRO A 228 -23.29 -3.12 5.28
N SER A 229 -23.97 -2.25 6.03
CA SER A 229 -24.16 -0.84 5.68
C SER A 229 -22.87 -0.01 5.67
N TYR A 230 -21.82 -0.48 6.34
CA TYR A 230 -20.51 0.16 6.34
C TYR A 230 -19.68 -0.11 5.08
N ASN A 231 -20.02 -1.11 4.26
CA ASN A 231 -19.25 -1.46 3.08
C ASN A 231 -19.56 -0.50 1.92
N LYS A 232 -18.65 0.45 1.71
CA LYS A 232 -18.74 1.50 0.68
C LYS A 232 -18.39 1.00 -0.72
N LEU A 233 -17.91 -0.23 -0.86
CA LEU A 233 -17.58 -0.85 -2.14
C LEU A 233 -18.77 -1.62 -2.74
N THR A 234 -19.88 -1.76 -2.01
CA THR A 234 -21.09 -2.42 -2.48
C THR A 234 -21.61 -1.78 -3.77
N GLY A 235 -21.94 -2.60 -4.78
CA GLY A 235 -22.36 -2.15 -6.11
C GLY A 235 -21.23 -1.59 -6.98
N GLN A 236 -19.97 -1.70 -6.55
CA GLN A 236 -18.80 -1.32 -7.35
C GLN A 236 -18.01 -2.58 -7.74
N PRO A 237 -17.38 -2.62 -8.94
CA PRO A 237 -16.71 -3.80 -9.45
C PRO A 237 -15.32 -3.99 -8.82
N ASN A 238 -15.29 -4.38 -7.54
CA ASN A 238 -14.08 -4.72 -6.78
C ASN A 238 -14.04 -6.21 -6.47
N TYR A 239 -12.83 -6.77 -6.41
CA TYR A 239 -12.64 -8.22 -6.38
C TYR A 239 -11.67 -8.68 -5.29
N PHE A 240 -11.86 -9.92 -4.86
CA PHE A 240 -10.90 -10.67 -4.05
C PHE A 240 -10.31 -11.83 -4.86
N ILE A 241 -8.99 -12.01 -4.80
CA ILE A 241 -8.33 -13.19 -5.33
C ILE A 241 -8.15 -14.23 -4.23
N TYR A 242 -8.79 -15.38 -4.38
CA TYR A 242 -8.67 -16.53 -3.48
C TYR A 242 -7.53 -17.45 -3.93
N THR A 243 -6.74 -17.89 -2.97
CA THR A 243 -6.00 -19.16 -2.98
C THR A 243 -6.18 -19.83 -1.62
N PRO A 244 -5.98 -21.16 -1.49
CA PRO A 244 -6.07 -21.84 -0.20
C PRO A 244 -5.19 -21.23 0.90
N GLN A 245 -3.99 -20.78 0.54
CA GLN A 245 -3.05 -20.18 1.48
C GLN A 245 -3.45 -18.76 1.85
N LEU A 246 -3.92 -17.95 0.90
CA LEU A 246 -4.47 -16.61 1.20
C LEU A 246 -5.68 -16.70 2.14
N ALA A 247 -6.56 -17.68 1.92
CA ALA A 247 -7.71 -17.90 2.77
C ALA A 247 -7.35 -18.35 4.20
N ARG A 248 -6.10 -18.74 4.48
CA ARG A 248 -5.63 -19.00 5.85
C ARG A 248 -5.15 -17.74 6.55
N ALA A 249 -4.71 -16.72 5.82
CA ALA A 249 -4.21 -15.47 6.39
C ALA A 249 -5.32 -14.75 7.15
N SER A 250 -5.11 -14.38 8.41
CA SER A 250 -6.13 -13.70 9.22
C SER A 250 -6.34 -12.22 8.88
N LYS A 251 -5.42 -11.62 8.14
CA LYS A 251 -5.42 -10.22 7.73
C LYS A 251 -4.48 -10.02 6.54
N PRO A 252 -4.51 -8.87 5.86
CA PRO A 252 -3.46 -8.50 4.92
C PRO A 252 -2.06 -8.62 5.54
N TYR A 253 -1.06 -8.96 4.73
CA TYR A 253 0.35 -9.14 5.12
C TYR A 253 0.64 -10.31 6.10
N SER A 254 -0.33 -11.14 6.48
CA SER A 254 -0.08 -12.34 7.28
C SER A 254 -0.07 -13.62 6.45
N TYR A 255 0.48 -14.69 7.03
CA TYR A 255 0.57 -16.02 6.39
C TYR A 255 -0.47 -17.02 6.94
N ASP A 256 -0.91 -16.84 8.18
CA ASP A 256 -1.73 -17.83 8.88
C ASP A 256 -2.91 -17.21 9.64
N CYS A 257 -3.71 -18.11 10.23
CA CYS A 257 -4.95 -17.76 10.89
C CYS A 257 -4.73 -17.09 12.26
N TRP A 258 -3.48 -16.99 12.71
CA TRP A 258 -3.06 -16.33 13.94
C TRP A 258 -2.53 -14.92 13.70
N GLY A 259 -2.28 -14.57 12.43
CA GLY A 259 -1.79 -13.25 12.05
C GLY A 259 -0.27 -13.13 12.11
N ASN A 260 0.43 -14.26 12.04
CA ASN A 260 1.88 -14.28 11.94
C ASN A 260 2.31 -13.66 10.61
N VAL A 261 3.36 -12.83 10.67
CA VAL A 261 3.90 -12.08 9.52
C VAL A 261 5.34 -12.50 9.14
N PRO A 262 5.70 -13.80 9.14
CA PRO A 262 7.02 -14.22 8.70
C PRO A 262 7.13 -14.11 7.17
N PHE A 263 8.31 -14.42 6.63
CA PHE A 263 8.57 -14.27 5.19
C PHE A 263 7.65 -15.14 4.31
N GLU A 264 7.07 -16.22 4.84
CA GLU A 264 6.08 -17.05 4.16
C GLU A 264 4.84 -16.26 3.72
N ALA A 265 4.50 -15.16 4.41
CA ALA A 265 3.44 -14.26 3.97
C ALA A 265 3.73 -13.70 2.57
N GLU A 266 5.00 -13.41 2.28
CA GLU A 266 5.41 -12.86 0.98
C GLU A 266 5.33 -13.91 -0.14
N ILE A 267 5.57 -15.18 0.18
CA ILE A 267 5.40 -16.30 -0.76
C ILE A 267 3.92 -16.41 -1.16
N VAL A 268 3.02 -16.42 -0.18
CA VAL A 268 1.57 -16.53 -0.41
C VAL A 268 1.02 -15.32 -1.16
N ASN A 269 1.47 -14.11 -0.82
CA ASN A 269 1.09 -12.91 -1.56
C ASN A 269 1.61 -12.95 -3.01
N SER A 270 2.83 -13.44 -3.23
CA SER A 270 3.41 -13.61 -4.56
C SER A 270 2.59 -14.56 -5.44
N ASP A 271 2.08 -15.65 -4.88
CA ASP A 271 1.16 -16.56 -5.57
C ASP A 271 -0.16 -15.86 -5.93
N GLY A 272 -0.70 -15.03 -5.02
CA GLY A 272 -1.82 -14.13 -5.33
C GLY A 272 -1.55 -13.22 -6.52
N MET A 273 -0.34 -12.66 -6.63
CA MET A 273 0.04 -11.81 -7.77
C MET A 273 0.10 -12.57 -9.09
N LYS A 274 0.62 -13.82 -9.09
CA LYS A 274 0.58 -14.70 -10.27
C LYS A 274 -0.85 -14.99 -10.71
N ALA A 275 -1.74 -15.26 -9.74
CA ALA A 275 -3.15 -15.53 -10.00
C ALA A 275 -3.88 -14.29 -10.56
N LEU A 276 -3.57 -13.09 -10.04
CA LEU A 276 -4.12 -11.82 -10.56
C LEU A 276 -3.63 -11.52 -11.98
N ALA A 277 -2.36 -11.76 -12.30
CA ALA A 277 -1.85 -11.57 -13.65
C ALA A 277 -2.62 -12.43 -14.67
N ASN A 278 -2.88 -13.71 -14.34
CA ASN A 278 -3.69 -14.60 -15.16
C ASN A 278 -5.16 -14.14 -15.24
N SER A 279 -5.77 -13.79 -14.12
CA SER A 279 -7.17 -13.37 -14.04
C SER A 279 -7.44 -12.13 -14.90
N ILE A 280 -6.70 -11.05 -14.62
CA ILE A 280 -6.93 -9.71 -15.19
C ILE A 280 -6.68 -9.70 -16.70
N HIS A 281 -5.64 -10.37 -17.18
CA HIS A 281 -5.19 -10.22 -18.57
C HIS A 281 -5.61 -11.36 -19.50
N LYS A 282 -6.20 -12.45 -18.99
CA LYS A 282 -6.57 -13.62 -19.81
C LYS A 282 -8.01 -14.04 -19.67
N GLN A 283 -8.68 -13.71 -18.56
CA GLN A 283 -10.00 -14.27 -18.25
C GLN A 283 -11.10 -13.22 -18.03
N MET A 284 -10.74 -11.96 -17.78
CA MET A 284 -11.72 -10.89 -17.51
C MET A 284 -12.20 -10.12 -18.75
N ASN A 285 -11.65 -10.39 -19.94
CA ASN A 285 -12.15 -9.80 -21.18
C ASN A 285 -13.41 -10.50 -21.68
N THR A 286 -14.49 -10.44 -20.89
CA THR A 286 -15.77 -11.09 -21.16
C THR A 286 -16.93 -10.15 -20.80
N GLU A 287 -18.14 -10.48 -21.24
CA GLU A 287 -19.34 -9.69 -20.96
C GLU A 287 -19.63 -9.57 -19.45
N GLU A 288 -19.39 -10.62 -18.66
CA GLU A 288 -19.57 -10.62 -17.19
C GLU A 288 -18.82 -9.46 -16.53
N PHE A 289 -17.63 -9.13 -17.03
CA PHE A 289 -16.80 -8.07 -16.49
C PHE A 289 -16.89 -6.76 -17.30
N GLY A 290 -17.78 -6.67 -18.29
CA GLY A 290 -17.88 -5.50 -19.18
C GLY A 290 -16.67 -5.35 -20.10
N PHE A 291 -16.13 -6.48 -20.60
CA PHE A 291 -14.94 -6.56 -21.45
C PHE A 291 -13.73 -5.86 -20.80
N TYR A 292 -13.44 -6.25 -19.55
CA TYR A 292 -12.35 -5.67 -18.76
C TYR A 292 -11.00 -6.27 -19.16
N ASP A 293 -10.19 -5.46 -19.84
CA ASP A 293 -8.85 -5.80 -20.32
C ASP A 293 -7.92 -4.59 -20.16
N PRO A 294 -7.53 -4.26 -18.91
CA PRO A 294 -6.81 -3.03 -18.61
C PRO A 294 -5.39 -3.06 -19.18
N ALA A 295 -4.96 -1.93 -19.76
CA ALA A 295 -3.59 -1.74 -20.23
C ALA A 295 -2.60 -1.38 -19.10
N SER A 296 -3.14 -1.10 -17.91
CA SER A 296 -2.42 -0.46 -16.80
C SER A 296 -2.80 -1.09 -15.46
N VAL A 297 -1.80 -1.29 -14.61
CA VAL A 297 -1.95 -1.85 -13.26
C VAL A 297 -1.21 -0.96 -12.26
N LEU A 298 -1.90 -0.55 -11.20
CA LEU A 298 -1.31 0.08 -10.01
C LEU A 298 -1.12 -1.02 -8.96
N CYS A 299 0.09 -1.11 -8.40
CA CYS A 299 0.50 -2.15 -7.47
C CYS A 299 0.91 -1.49 -6.16
N HIS A 300 0.20 -1.79 -5.06
CA HIS A 300 0.41 -1.11 -3.78
C HIS A 300 1.24 -1.96 -2.81
N ASP A 301 2.28 -1.34 -2.25
CA ASP A 301 3.16 -1.87 -1.20
C ASP A 301 3.86 -3.21 -1.52
N ARG A 302 4.56 -3.77 -0.53
CA ARG A 302 5.36 -4.99 -0.68
C ARG A 302 4.57 -6.19 -1.22
N VAL A 303 3.29 -6.30 -0.93
CA VAL A 303 2.43 -7.42 -1.39
C VAL A 303 2.38 -7.47 -2.92
N ALA A 304 2.32 -6.31 -3.58
CA ALA A 304 2.19 -6.23 -5.03
C ALA A 304 3.53 -6.01 -5.77
N ASN A 305 4.65 -5.90 -5.03
CA ASN A 305 5.98 -5.66 -5.62
C ASN A 305 6.46 -6.80 -6.55
N THR A 306 5.94 -8.02 -6.35
CA THR A 306 6.28 -9.19 -7.19
C THR A 306 5.50 -9.24 -8.51
N TYR A 307 4.43 -8.45 -8.65
CA TYR A 307 3.58 -8.46 -9.86
C TYR A 307 4.37 -8.14 -11.13
N GLY A 308 5.24 -7.13 -11.08
CA GLY A 308 6.11 -6.73 -12.20
C GLY A 308 7.03 -7.86 -12.66
N ASN A 309 7.58 -8.64 -11.73
CA ASN A 309 8.41 -9.81 -12.03
C ASN A 309 7.58 -10.91 -12.71
N HIS A 310 6.38 -11.20 -12.21
CA HIS A 310 5.55 -12.28 -12.76
C HIS A 310 5.05 -11.98 -14.17
N ILE A 311 4.60 -10.75 -14.45
CA ILE A 311 4.20 -10.39 -15.81
C ILE A 311 5.40 -10.43 -16.76
N ALA A 312 6.61 -10.06 -16.29
CA ALA A 312 7.83 -10.12 -17.07
C ALA A 312 8.21 -11.57 -17.40
N ASN A 313 8.17 -12.48 -16.42
CA ASN A 313 8.45 -13.90 -16.62
C ASN A 313 7.46 -14.55 -17.61
N MET A 314 6.16 -14.28 -17.46
CA MET A 314 5.14 -14.78 -18.37
C MET A 314 5.33 -14.24 -19.80
N SER A 315 5.59 -12.93 -19.94
CA SER A 315 5.87 -12.30 -21.25
C SER A 315 7.13 -12.87 -21.91
N ALA A 316 8.21 -13.05 -21.15
CA ALA A 316 9.46 -13.66 -21.62
C ALA A 316 9.25 -15.12 -22.07
N ALA A 317 8.32 -15.84 -21.43
CA ALA A 317 7.91 -17.19 -21.82
C ALA A 317 7.01 -17.24 -23.06
N GLY A 318 6.72 -16.10 -23.70
CA GLY A 318 5.95 -16.01 -24.95
C GLY A 318 4.49 -15.59 -24.76
N ASP A 319 4.08 -15.20 -23.56
CA ASP A 319 2.72 -14.75 -23.30
C ASP A 319 2.46 -13.33 -23.83
N SER A 320 2.05 -13.26 -25.09
CA SER A 320 1.78 -12.00 -25.79
C SER A 320 0.65 -11.17 -25.18
N ALA A 321 -0.21 -11.75 -24.33
CA ALA A 321 -1.29 -11.01 -23.67
C ALA A 321 -0.77 -9.96 -22.66
N LEU A 322 0.50 -10.06 -22.26
CA LEU A 322 1.14 -9.15 -21.30
C LEU A 322 2.03 -8.10 -21.98
N ASN A 323 2.32 -8.27 -23.26
CA ASN A 323 3.17 -7.35 -24.01
C ASN A 323 2.47 -5.98 -24.11
N GLY A 324 3.13 -4.91 -23.68
CA GLY A 324 2.58 -3.56 -23.65
C GLY A 324 1.79 -3.20 -22.38
N VAL A 325 1.56 -4.16 -21.48
CA VAL A 325 1.02 -3.87 -20.14
C VAL A 325 1.99 -2.98 -19.38
N LYS A 326 1.44 -2.04 -18.61
CA LYS A 326 2.22 -1.21 -17.70
C LYS A 326 1.83 -1.47 -16.25
N ALA A 327 2.81 -1.80 -15.42
CA ALA A 327 2.68 -1.89 -13.97
C ALA A 327 3.40 -0.71 -13.29
N HIS A 328 2.74 -0.07 -12.34
CA HIS A 328 3.34 0.95 -11.50
C HIS A 328 3.24 0.55 -10.03
N ILE A 329 4.40 0.39 -9.38
CA ILE A 329 4.52 0.02 -7.98
C ILE A 329 4.58 1.30 -7.14
N ILE A 330 3.71 1.37 -6.13
CA ILE A 330 3.57 2.49 -5.20
C ILE A 330 3.99 1.98 -3.83
N ASP A 331 5.19 2.35 -3.39
CA ASP A 331 5.68 2.04 -2.05
C ASP A 331 5.24 3.13 -1.07
N HIS A 332 4.31 2.81 -0.17
CA HIS A 332 3.77 3.74 0.82
C HIS A 332 4.69 3.87 2.02
N ASN A 333 5.49 2.83 2.32
CA ASN A 333 6.51 2.85 3.35
C ASN A 333 7.72 1.97 2.98
N THR A 334 8.90 2.59 2.89
CA THR A 334 10.16 1.90 2.57
C THR A 334 11.05 1.67 3.80
N GLY A 335 10.54 1.96 5.00
CA GLY A 335 11.25 1.66 6.24
C GLY A 335 11.54 0.17 6.38
N ARG A 336 12.65 -0.18 7.03
CA ARG A 336 13.19 -1.54 7.07
C ARG A 336 12.15 -2.62 7.44
N ASN A 337 11.25 -2.31 8.37
CA ASN A 337 10.20 -3.25 8.83
C ASN A 337 9.10 -3.52 7.80
N TYR A 338 9.01 -2.70 6.75
CA TYR A 338 8.00 -2.77 5.68
C TYR A 338 8.55 -3.39 4.38
N GLN A 339 9.82 -3.83 4.38
CA GLN A 339 10.50 -4.26 3.15
C GLN A 339 10.26 -5.74 2.77
N GLY A 340 9.80 -6.60 3.70
CA GLY A 340 9.62 -8.04 3.48
C GLY A 340 10.95 -8.75 3.16
N MET A 341 11.62 -9.32 4.15
CA MET A 341 13.03 -9.72 4.00
C MET A 341 13.31 -11.11 4.54
N THR A 342 14.30 -11.77 3.95
CA THR A 342 14.82 -13.07 4.40
C THR A 342 16.31 -13.19 4.09
N SER A 343 17.03 -13.95 4.91
CA SER A 343 18.38 -14.43 4.58
C SER A 343 18.35 -15.77 3.85
N ASP A 344 17.20 -16.45 3.79
CA ASP A 344 17.04 -17.75 3.16
C ASP A 344 16.79 -17.61 1.64
N PRO A 345 17.77 -17.97 0.79
CA PRO A 345 17.64 -17.88 -0.64
C PRO A 345 16.62 -18.86 -1.23
N ILE A 346 16.40 -20.04 -0.62
CA ILE A 346 15.46 -21.02 -1.14
C ILE A 346 14.03 -20.53 -0.93
N LYS A 347 13.73 -19.93 0.23
CA LYS A 347 12.44 -19.27 0.45
C LYS A 347 12.23 -18.12 -0.55
N PHE A 348 13.26 -17.32 -0.80
CA PHE A 348 13.15 -16.22 -1.74
C PHE A 348 12.96 -16.70 -3.19
N LEU A 349 13.57 -17.82 -3.56
CA LEU A 349 13.37 -18.44 -4.87
C LEU A 349 11.91 -18.82 -5.12
N SER A 350 11.19 -19.32 -4.10
CA SER A 350 9.74 -19.59 -4.20
C SER A 350 8.91 -18.33 -4.51
N VAL A 351 9.39 -17.14 -4.13
CA VAL A 351 8.73 -15.87 -4.41
C VAL A 351 8.86 -15.48 -5.88
N VAL A 352 10.06 -15.54 -6.44
CA VAL A 352 10.38 -14.93 -7.75
C VAL A 352 10.49 -15.91 -8.92
N GLY A 353 10.74 -17.18 -8.62
CA GLY A 353 10.95 -18.23 -9.61
C GLY A 353 9.67 -18.79 -10.21
N ASP A 354 9.82 -19.49 -11.33
CA ASP A 354 8.75 -20.16 -12.05
C ASP A 354 9.12 -21.60 -12.47
N GLU A 355 8.21 -22.25 -13.21
CA GLU A 355 8.35 -23.64 -13.64
C GLU A 355 9.63 -23.89 -14.46
N SER A 356 10.12 -22.90 -15.20
CA SER A 356 11.37 -23.04 -15.95
C SER A 356 12.58 -23.11 -15.02
N ASP A 357 12.57 -22.38 -13.91
CA ASP A 357 13.60 -22.43 -12.88
C ASP A 357 13.59 -23.77 -12.15
N ALA A 358 12.39 -24.33 -11.88
CA ALA A 358 12.25 -25.67 -11.30
C ALA A 358 12.93 -26.74 -12.18
N ILE A 359 12.63 -26.71 -13.48
CA ILE A 359 13.20 -27.63 -14.46
C ILE A 359 14.72 -27.44 -14.53
N ALA A 360 15.20 -26.20 -14.51
CA ALA A 360 16.62 -25.90 -14.55
C ALA A 360 17.36 -26.43 -13.30
N LEU A 361 16.77 -26.28 -12.10
CA LEU A 361 17.31 -26.87 -10.87
C LEU A 361 17.33 -28.39 -10.93
N LYS A 362 16.24 -29.01 -11.39
CA LYS A 362 16.13 -30.47 -11.52
C LYS A 362 17.20 -31.07 -12.43
N ASN A 363 17.54 -30.36 -13.50
CA ASN A 363 18.55 -30.78 -14.46
C ASN A 363 19.97 -30.35 -14.08
N SER A 364 20.16 -29.70 -12.92
CA SER A 364 21.47 -29.28 -12.45
C SER A 364 22.34 -30.50 -12.13
N PRO A 365 23.63 -30.52 -12.53
CA PRO A 365 24.56 -31.57 -12.13
C PRO A 365 24.82 -31.60 -10.61
N TYR A 366 24.37 -30.58 -9.90
CA TYR A 366 24.48 -30.46 -8.44
C TYR A 366 23.15 -30.69 -7.72
N PHE A 367 22.15 -31.29 -8.38
CA PHE A 367 20.80 -31.47 -7.83
C PHE A 367 20.80 -32.08 -6.43
N ASP A 368 21.58 -33.14 -6.17
CA ASP A 368 21.64 -33.80 -4.85
C ASP A 368 22.15 -32.85 -3.76
N ILE A 369 23.14 -32.01 -4.07
CA ILE A 369 23.67 -30.99 -3.15
C ILE A 369 22.61 -29.92 -2.88
N LEU A 370 21.90 -29.48 -3.93
CA LEU A 370 20.84 -28.48 -3.81
C LEU A 370 19.63 -29.02 -3.05
N GLN A 371 19.31 -30.31 -3.22
CA GLN A 371 18.22 -30.97 -2.50
C GLN A 371 18.56 -31.05 -1.00
N LYS A 372 19.80 -31.43 -0.68
CA LYS A 372 20.33 -31.38 0.68
C LYS A 372 20.31 -29.95 1.26
N ALA A 373 20.66 -28.94 0.45
CA ALA A 373 20.59 -27.53 0.83
C ALA A 373 19.16 -27.06 1.11
N LYS A 374 18.17 -27.48 0.32
CA LYS A 374 16.75 -27.18 0.57
C LYS A 374 16.27 -27.81 1.89
N GLN A 375 16.71 -29.03 2.19
CA GLN A 375 16.30 -29.75 3.40
C GLN A 375 16.88 -29.14 4.68
N HIS A 376 18.14 -28.68 4.65
CA HIS A 376 18.86 -28.29 5.85
C HIS A 376 19.17 -26.78 5.94
N GLY A 377 19.00 -26.03 4.86
CA GLY A 377 19.48 -24.67 4.67
C GLY A 377 20.86 -24.62 4.00
N LEU A 378 21.11 -23.60 3.18
CA LEU A 378 22.39 -23.47 2.44
C LEU A 378 23.61 -23.34 3.36
N ASP A 379 23.45 -22.68 4.49
CA ASP A 379 24.53 -22.45 5.46
C ASP A 379 24.67 -23.57 6.51
N SER A 380 23.90 -24.65 6.37
CA SER A 380 23.86 -25.73 7.37
C SER A 380 25.19 -26.46 7.53
N GLU A 381 25.48 -26.89 8.76
CA GLU A 381 26.59 -27.80 9.05
C GLU A 381 26.37 -29.21 8.47
N ALA A 382 25.13 -29.55 8.10
CA ALA A 382 24.85 -30.79 7.37
C ALA A 382 25.52 -30.83 6.00
N LEU A 383 25.79 -29.68 5.38
CA LEU A 383 26.55 -29.56 4.14
C LEU A 383 28.04 -29.38 4.45
N THR A 384 28.90 -30.10 3.74
CA THR A 384 30.35 -29.85 3.81
C THR A 384 30.68 -28.44 3.30
N PRO A 385 31.81 -27.83 3.70
CA PRO A 385 32.21 -26.52 3.18
C PRO A 385 32.22 -26.44 1.64
N ARG A 386 32.56 -27.54 0.96
CA ARG A 386 32.53 -27.64 -0.51
C ARG A 386 31.10 -27.68 -1.05
N GLU A 387 30.21 -28.46 -0.43
CA GLU A 387 28.79 -28.52 -0.80
C GLU A 387 28.10 -27.16 -0.62
N ARG A 388 28.38 -26.46 0.48
CA ARG A 388 27.88 -25.08 0.71
C ARG A 388 28.34 -24.14 -0.41
N ALA A 389 29.63 -24.14 -0.72
CA ALA A 389 30.18 -23.31 -1.80
C ALA A 389 29.52 -23.61 -3.15
N ILE A 390 29.24 -24.89 -3.45
CA ILE A 390 28.53 -25.29 -4.67
C ILE A 390 27.09 -24.77 -4.64
N ALA A 391 26.35 -24.97 -3.56
CA ALA A 391 24.96 -24.53 -3.45
C ALA A 391 24.82 -23.01 -3.64
N HIS A 392 25.67 -22.22 -2.98
CA HIS A 392 25.72 -20.77 -3.18
C HIS A 392 26.11 -20.38 -4.61
N SER A 393 27.08 -21.07 -5.23
CA SER A 393 27.50 -20.76 -6.61
C SER A 393 26.39 -21.00 -7.65
N VAL A 394 25.38 -21.81 -7.33
CA VAL A 394 24.23 -22.05 -8.20
C VAL A 394 23.09 -21.08 -7.90
N ILE A 395 22.72 -20.91 -6.62
CA ILE A 395 21.52 -20.16 -6.21
C ILE A 395 21.76 -18.65 -6.15
N ASP A 396 22.90 -18.21 -5.62
CA ASP A 396 23.18 -16.78 -5.43
C ASP A 396 23.13 -15.98 -6.75
N PRO A 397 23.69 -16.47 -7.88
CA PRO A 397 23.57 -15.80 -9.17
C PRO A 397 22.15 -15.49 -9.61
N MET A 398 21.23 -16.45 -9.44
CA MET A 398 19.84 -16.30 -9.85
C MET A 398 19.18 -15.16 -9.08
N LEU A 399 19.48 -15.07 -7.79
CA LEU A 399 18.82 -14.16 -6.86
C LEU A 399 19.61 -12.87 -6.59
N ALA A 400 20.80 -12.71 -7.17
CA ALA A 400 21.67 -11.56 -6.99
C ALA A 400 20.98 -10.21 -7.23
N PRO A 401 20.08 -10.05 -8.24
CA PRO A 401 19.33 -8.81 -8.42
C PRO A 401 18.50 -8.38 -7.21
N PHE A 402 18.12 -9.32 -6.35
CA PHE A 402 17.18 -9.15 -5.25
C PHE A 402 17.82 -9.00 -3.86
N ARG A 403 19.17 -8.99 -3.79
CA ARG A 403 19.90 -8.68 -2.57
C ARG A 403 19.99 -7.16 -2.37
N ASP A 404 19.74 -6.71 -1.15
CA ASP A 404 19.92 -5.31 -0.74
C ASP A 404 21.33 -5.03 -0.20
N GLY A 405 21.58 -3.78 0.20
CA GLY A 405 22.87 -3.35 0.73
C GLY A 405 23.31 -4.03 2.04
N ALA A 406 22.42 -4.75 2.73
CA ALA A 406 22.78 -5.59 3.88
C ALA A 406 23.13 -7.03 3.48
N GLY A 407 23.04 -7.38 2.19
CA GLY A 407 23.20 -8.75 1.70
C GLY A 407 21.97 -9.64 1.93
N THR A 408 20.84 -9.07 2.34
CA THR A 408 19.58 -9.81 2.56
C THR A 408 18.68 -9.76 1.34
N TYR A 409 17.86 -10.78 1.12
CA TYR A 409 16.87 -10.78 0.06
C TYR A 409 15.63 -9.99 0.47
N ASN A 410 15.11 -9.19 -0.46
CA ASN A 410 14.18 -8.11 -0.13
C ASN A 410 13.06 -7.99 -1.17
N ILE A 411 11.80 -7.93 -0.74
CA ILE A 411 10.64 -7.88 -1.65
C ILE A 411 10.58 -6.55 -2.41
N LEU A 412 10.89 -5.42 -1.79
CA LEU A 412 10.94 -4.12 -2.50
C LEU A 412 12.01 -4.13 -3.60
N LYS A 413 13.10 -4.88 -3.39
CA LYS A 413 14.15 -5.07 -4.40
C LYS A 413 13.64 -5.79 -5.65
N VAL A 414 12.58 -6.60 -5.56
CA VAL A 414 11.91 -7.22 -6.71
C VAL A 414 11.27 -6.17 -7.60
N GLY A 415 10.53 -5.23 -7.02
CA GLY A 415 9.92 -4.11 -7.76
C GLY A 415 10.97 -3.20 -8.39
N ILE A 416 11.97 -2.79 -7.61
CA ILE A 416 13.10 -1.97 -8.08
C ILE A 416 13.80 -2.65 -9.27
N SER A 417 14.15 -3.93 -9.13
CA SER A 417 14.85 -4.66 -10.19
C SER A 417 13.98 -4.86 -11.43
N SER A 418 12.68 -5.11 -11.25
CA SER A 418 11.73 -5.21 -12.36
C SER A 418 11.66 -3.90 -13.15
N SER A 419 11.62 -2.75 -12.48
CA SER A 419 11.62 -1.44 -13.13
C SER A 419 12.95 -1.12 -13.83
N ARG A 420 14.08 -1.58 -13.26
CA ARG A 420 15.41 -1.40 -13.87
C ARG A 420 15.55 -2.19 -15.16
N VAL A 421 15.06 -3.43 -15.16
CA VAL A 421 15.18 -4.37 -16.29
C VAL A 421 14.14 -4.06 -17.38
N ASN A 422 12.94 -3.61 -17.01
CA ASN A 422 11.83 -3.35 -17.91
C ASN A 422 11.23 -1.93 -17.74
N PRO A 423 12.01 -0.83 -17.92
CA PRO A 423 11.58 0.52 -17.54
C PRO A 423 10.41 1.10 -18.34
N ASP A 424 10.12 0.56 -19.53
CA ASP A 424 8.97 0.97 -20.35
C ASP A 424 7.64 0.37 -19.85
N ASN A 425 7.71 -0.78 -19.17
CA ASN A 425 6.57 -1.58 -18.74
C ASN A 425 6.39 -1.56 -17.22
N VAL A 426 7.47 -1.47 -16.44
CA VAL A 426 7.42 -1.47 -14.97
C VAL A 426 8.07 -0.20 -14.45
N SER A 427 7.40 0.47 -13.52
CA SER A 427 7.93 1.65 -12.82
C SER A 427 7.66 1.55 -11.33
N VAL A 428 8.49 2.21 -10.52
CA VAL A 428 8.32 2.29 -9.06
C VAL A 428 8.24 3.75 -8.66
N GLY A 429 7.49 4.07 -7.60
CA GLY A 429 7.39 5.39 -7.01
C GLY A 429 6.87 5.31 -5.59
N THR A 430 6.74 6.49 -4.98
CA THR A 430 6.13 6.63 -3.66
C THR A 430 5.06 7.74 -3.68
N VAL A 431 4.53 8.02 -2.51
CA VAL A 431 3.42 8.94 -2.24
C VAL A 431 3.83 10.39 -1.99
N SER A 432 5.11 10.72 -2.19
CA SER A 432 5.66 12.07 -2.02
C SER A 432 6.88 12.32 -2.93
N HIS A 433 6.98 13.52 -3.50
CA HIS A 433 8.13 13.94 -4.30
C HIS A 433 9.36 14.19 -3.43
N THR A 434 9.17 14.71 -2.22
CA THR A 434 10.27 14.90 -1.27
C THR A 434 10.72 13.59 -0.66
N PHE A 435 9.81 12.70 -0.27
CA PHE A 435 10.19 11.40 0.28
C PHE A 435 10.97 10.57 -0.76
N ASP A 436 10.61 10.66 -2.04
CA ASP A 436 11.39 10.07 -3.14
C ASP A 436 12.87 10.50 -3.13
N LYS A 437 13.12 11.80 -2.89
CA LYS A 437 14.48 12.33 -2.82
C LYS A 437 15.20 11.83 -1.57
N GLU A 438 14.50 11.75 -0.44
CA GLU A 438 15.05 11.22 0.82
C GLU A 438 15.47 9.76 0.70
N MET A 439 14.62 8.93 0.10
CA MET A 439 14.92 7.50 -0.12
C MET A 439 16.17 7.28 -0.96
N LYS A 440 16.46 8.17 -1.91
CA LYS A 440 17.63 8.09 -2.80
C LYS A 440 18.88 8.77 -2.26
N SER A 441 18.74 9.49 -1.14
CA SER A 441 19.80 10.35 -0.63
C SER A 441 20.69 9.60 0.35
N PRO A 442 22.03 9.60 0.15
CA PRO A 442 22.98 9.06 1.13
C PRO A 442 23.01 9.88 2.44
N GLU A 443 22.40 11.07 2.47
CA GLU A 443 22.28 11.88 3.68
C GLU A 443 21.14 11.44 4.60
N THR A 444 20.16 10.69 4.07
CA THR A 444 18.97 10.18 4.78
C THR A 444 18.78 8.69 4.52
N PRO A 445 19.79 7.84 4.78
CA PRO A 445 19.77 6.44 4.36
C PRO A 445 18.69 5.63 5.09
N ASP A 446 18.22 6.06 6.27
CA ASP A 446 17.16 5.36 7.00
C ASP A 446 15.80 5.42 6.29
N ALA A 447 15.57 6.40 5.40
CA ALA A 447 14.32 6.54 4.63
C ALA A 447 14.03 5.28 3.79
N ALA A 448 15.06 4.70 3.18
CA ALA A 448 15.01 3.42 2.48
C ALA A 448 16.22 2.56 2.86
N LYS A 449 16.33 2.24 4.15
CA LYS A 449 17.50 1.55 4.73
C LYS A 449 17.93 0.34 3.90
N PHE A 450 19.20 0.32 3.51
CA PHE A 450 19.85 -0.65 2.61
C PHE A 450 19.37 -0.69 1.15
N LEU A 451 18.40 0.13 0.76
CA LEU A 451 17.89 0.26 -0.60
C LEU A 451 18.17 1.64 -1.23
N THR A 452 18.79 2.58 -0.49
CA THR A 452 19.05 3.95 -0.95
C THR A 452 19.75 4.02 -2.29
N GLU A 453 20.86 3.29 -2.45
CA GLU A 453 21.59 3.26 -3.72
C GLU A 453 20.78 2.60 -4.84
N ASP A 454 19.93 1.64 -4.50
CA ASP A 454 19.12 0.92 -5.47
C ASP A 454 18.01 1.79 -6.04
N PHE A 455 17.32 2.54 -5.18
CA PHE A 455 16.38 3.58 -5.62
C PHE A 455 17.09 4.69 -6.41
N ALA A 456 18.31 5.08 -6.03
CA ALA A 456 19.08 6.10 -6.74
C ALA A 456 19.48 5.67 -8.17
N LYS A 457 19.60 4.36 -8.42
CA LYS A 457 19.95 3.78 -9.73
C LYS A 457 18.76 3.67 -10.70
N ILE A 458 17.53 3.94 -10.26
CA ILE A 458 16.35 3.88 -11.11
C ILE A 458 15.63 5.23 -11.22
N LYS A 459 14.94 5.43 -12.34
CA LYS A 459 14.02 6.56 -12.48
C LYS A 459 12.68 6.19 -11.82
N THR A 460 12.48 6.63 -10.59
CA THR A 460 11.17 6.52 -9.93
C THR A 460 10.17 7.53 -10.50
N LYS A 461 8.88 7.26 -10.28
CA LYS A 461 7.76 8.13 -10.64
C LYS A 461 6.82 8.29 -9.45
N SER A 462 7.11 9.26 -8.59
CA SER A 462 6.34 9.50 -7.37
C SER A 462 5.23 10.53 -7.58
N VAL A 463 4.22 10.51 -6.72
CA VAL A 463 3.06 11.41 -6.78
C VAL A 463 2.78 11.93 -5.38
N GLY A 464 2.64 13.25 -5.19
CA GLY A 464 2.08 13.79 -3.96
C GLY A 464 0.61 13.37 -3.87
N ASN A 465 0.28 12.44 -2.99
CA ASN A 465 -1.04 11.80 -3.00
C ASN A 465 -2.20 12.78 -2.78
N GLY A 466 -3.41 12.37 -3.17
CA GLY A 466 -4.60 13.04 -2.64
C GLY A 466 -4.94 12.52 -1.25
N VAL A 467 -5.71 13.30 -0.51
CA VAL A 467 -6.35 12.83 0.72
C VAL A 467 -7.78 13.36 0.71
N THR A 468 -8.75 12.47 0.92
CA THR A 468 -10.10 12.86 1.30
C THR A 468 -10.09 13.00 2.82
N PRO A 469 -10.23 14.21 3.36
CA PRO A 469 -10.10 14.37 4.79
C PRO A 469 -11.21 13.67 5.55
N ALA A 470 -10.89 13.19 6.76
CA ALA A 470 -11.89 12.67 7.67
C ALA A 470 -12.98 13.73 7.90
N ASN A 471 -14.25 13.30 7.94
CA ASN A 471 -15.33 14.23 8.28
C ASN A 471 -15.18 14.67 9.74
N MET A 472 -14.61 15.85 9.95
CA MET A 472 -14.44 16.46 11.27
C MET A 472 -15.66 17.26 11.73
N ALA A 473 -16.67 17.41 10.85
CA ALA A 473 -17.95 18.02 11.16
C ALA A 473 -17.81 19.38 11.87
N PHE A 474 -16.92 20.25 11.38
CA PHE A 474 -16.72 21.59 11.94
C PHE A 474 -17.99 22.45 11.87
N ASP A 475 -18.89 22.15 10.93
CA ASP A 475 -20.15 22.83 10.71
C ASP A 475 -21.33 22.23 11.51
N VAL A 476 -21.09 21.18 12.32
CA VAL A 476 -22.13 20.49 13.10
C VAL A 476 -21.85 20.60 14.59
N GLN A 477 -22.55 21.49 15.29
CA GLN A 477 -22.29 21.81 16.70
C GLN A 477 -22.12 20.59 17.63
N ASP A 478 -23.08 19.66 17.62
CA ASP A 478 -23.17 18.50 18.51
C ASP A 478 -22.47 17.24 17.98
N ALA A 479 -21.66 17.35 16.93
CA ALA A 479 -20.89 16.20 16.45
C ALA A 479 -19.91 15.67 17.52
N ASN A 480 -19.70 14.36 17.53
CA ASN A 480 -18.85 13.72 18.52
C ASN A 480 -17.39 14.19 18.42
N PHE A 481 -16.78 14.41 19.59
CA PHE A 481 -15.32 14.44 19.70
C PHE A 481 -14.81 13.02 19.95
N GLY A 482 -13.94 12.54 19.07
CA GLY A 482 -13.35 11.20 19.16
C GLY A 482 -14.43 10.12 19.01
N ARG A 483 -14.50 9.18 19.96
CA ARG A 483 -15.48 8.08 19.93
C ARG A 483 -16.86 8.45 20.52
N GLY A 484 -17.06 9.70 20.94
CA GLY A 484 -18.29 10.12 21.62
C GLY A 484 -18.42 9.56 23.04
N GLY A 485 -19.47 10.00 23.75
CA GLY A 485 -19.73 9.59 25.14
C GLY A 485 -18.73 10.13 26.16
N ASN A 486 -18.01 11.20 25.82
CA ASN A 486 -17.08 11.93 26.68
C ASN A 486 -17.59 13.34 26.99
N GLY A 487 -16.94 14.03 27.93
CA GLY A 487 -17.31 15.38 28.34
C GLY A 487 -17.23 16.40 27.20
N LEU A 488 -16.21 16.34 26.33
CA LEU A 488 -16.10 17.25 25.18
C LEU A 488 -17.32 17.18 24.26
N THR A 489 -17.77 15.97 23.94
CA THR A 489 -18.98 15.75 23.14
C THR A 489 -20.22 16.30 23.83
N LYS A 490 -20.35 16.08 25.14
CA LYS A 490 -21.50 16.56 25.93
C LYS A 490 -21.55 18.09 25.96
N GLU A 491 -20.42 18.74 26.20
CA GLU A 491 -20.32 20.20 26.32
C GLU A 491 -20.34 20.91 24.96
N ALA A 492 -20.06 20.21 23.86
CA ALA A 492 -20.07 20.78 22.51
C ALA A 492 -21.46 21.29 22.10
N ALA A 493 -22.52 20.64 22.60
CA ALA A 493 -23.91 21.00 22.30
C ALA A 493 -24.28 22.44 22.67
N THR A 494 -23.53 23.10 23.55
CA THR A 494 -23.78 24.51 23.94
C THR A 494 -22.54 25.40 23.85
N GLY A 495 -21.33 24.83 23.79
CA GLY A 495 -20.09 25.61 23.82
C GLY A 495 -19.27 25.62 22.53
N PHE A 496 -19.44 24.64 21.64
CA PHE A 496 -18.71 24.63 20.37
C PHE A 496 -19.37 25.57 19.36
N THR A 497 -18.57 26.45 18.75
CA THR A 497 -18.99 27.37 17.68
C THR A 497 -18.73 26.69 16.33
N PRO A 498 -19.77 26.25 15.60
CA PRO A 498 -19.60 25.64 14.30
C PRO A 498 -19.11 26.65 13.27
N PHE A 499 -18.35 26.19 12.29
CA PHE A 499 -17.84 27.02 11.20
C PHE A 499 -17.72 26.23 9.90
N LYS A 500 -17.79 26.96 8.79
CA LYS A 500 -17.57 26.46 7.43
C LYS A 500 -16.93 27.54 6.58
N TYR A 501 -15.89 27.18 5.85
CA TYR A 501 -15.33 28.07 4.85
C TYR A 501 -16.18 28.05 3.58
N ASP A 502 -16.59 29.23 3.12
CA ASP A 502 -17.25 29.41 1.83
C ASP A 502 -16.26 29.97 0.81
N PHE A 503 -15.94 29.16 -0.20
CA PHE A 503 -15.03 29.54 -1.28
C PHE A 503 -15.53 30.73 -2.11
N LYS A 504 -16.83 31.05 -2.10
CA LYS A 504 -17.39 32.20 -2.83
C LYS A 504 -17.21 33.50 -2.08
N SER A 505 -17.58 33.54 -0.81
CA SER A 505 -17.45 34.73 0.04
C SER A 505 -16.05 34.90 0.65
N GLN A 506 -15.23 33.85 0.65
CA GLN A 506 -13.89 33.80 1.25
C GLN A 506 -13.88 34.26 2.72
N ASN A 507 -14.84 33.79 3.52
CA ASN A 507 -15.13 34.21 4.89
C ASN A 507 -14.10 33.75 5.96
N ILE A 508 -12.80 33.84 5.68
CA ILE A 508 -11.75 33.32 6.56
C ILE A 508 -11.74 33.95 7.96
N GLU A 509 -12.08 35.24 8.08
CA GLU A 509 -12.09 35.93 9.38
C GLU A 509 -13.18 35.37 10.31
N GLU A 510 -14.34 34.98 9.77
CA GLU A 510 -15.41 34.31 10.52
C GLU A 510 -14.96 32.94 11.03
N VAL A 511 -14.26 32.18 10.16
CA VAL A 511 -13.67 30.89 10.54
C VAL A 511 -12.65 31.07 11.67
N ILE A 512 -11.76 32.06 11.56
CA ILE A 512 -10.77 32.36 12.60
C ILE A 512 -11.46 32.75 13.91
N ALA A 513 -12.47 33.62 13.87
CA ALA A 513 -13.20 34.05 15.06
C ALA A 513 -13.92 32.88 15.76
N ALA A 514 -14.52 31.95 14.99
CA ALA A 514 -15.11 30.74 15.54
C ALA A 514 -14.07 29.85 16.23
N LYS A 515 -12.91 29.65 15.59
CA LYS A 515 -11.81 28.87 16.16
C LYS A 515 -11.25 29.49 17.45
N GLU A 516 -11.13 30.81 17.52
CA GLU A 516 -10.70 31.51 18.74
C GLU A 516 -11.69 31.27 19.89
N LYS A 517 -13.00 31.33 19.62
CA LYS A 517 -14.03 30.96 20.61
C LYS A 517 -13.91 29.49 21.02
N ASN A 518 -13.67 28.59 20.07
CA ASN A 518 -13.50 27.16 20.35
C ASN A 518 -12.25 26.85 21.17
N ALA A 519 -11.14 27.58 20.95
CA ALA A 519 -9.92 27.45 21.74
C ALA A 519 -10.11 27.92 23.19
N ARG A 520 -10.88 29.01 23.39
CA ARG A 520 -11.29 29.49 24.72
C ARG A 520 -12.16 28.46 25.43
N TRP A 521 -13.22 28.01 24.75
CA TRP A 521 -14.13 26.98 25.24
C TRP A 521 -13.38 25.71 25.67
N LEU A 522 -12.50 25.19 24.80
CA LEU A 522 -11.72 23.99 25.09
C LEU A 522 -10.83 24.15 26.33
N THR A 523 -10.05 25.23 26.39
CA THR A 523 -9.12 25.44 27.52
C THR A 523 -9.83 25.77 28.83
N ASP A 524 -10.99 26.42 28.79
CA ASP A 524 -11.85 26.61 29.96
C ASP A 524 -12.40 25.28 30.50
N LEU A 525 -12.81 24.36 29.62
CA LEU A 525 -13.25 23.04 30.02
C LEU A 525 -12.12 22.22 30.63
N ILE A 526 -10.94 22.23 29.99
CA ILE A 526 -9.75 21.56 30.48
C ILE A 526 -9.38 22.09 31.87
N TRP A 527 -9.38 23.42 32.05
CA TRP A 527 -9.09 24.04 33.34
C TRP A 527 -10.08 23.60 34.42
N LYS A 528 -11.39 23.73 34.15
CA LYS A 528 -12.43 23.33 35.10
C LYS A 528 -12.37 21.85 35.46
N ALA A 529 -12.03 20.98 34.52
CA ALA A 529 -11.87 19.55 34.76
C ALA A 529 -10.60 19.27 35.58
N GLY A 530 -9.48 19.90 35.22
CA GLY A 530 -8.21 19.76 35.95
C GLY A 530 -8.31 20.22 37.41
N GLU A 531 -8.98 21.35 37.67
CA GLU A 531 -9.21 21.85 39.04
C GLU A 531 -10.12 20.93 39.87
N LYS A 532 -10.96 20.11 39.22
CA LYS A 532 -11.76 19.08 39.90
C LYS A 532 -10.96 17.81 40.19
N GLY A 533 -9.92 17.54 39.41
CA GLY A 533 -9.03 16.40 39.57
C GLY A 533 -8.97 15.48 38.33
N GLN A 534 -8.09 14.48 38.43
CA GLN A 534 -7.72 13.61 37.31
C GLN A 534 -8.89 12.86 36.68
N ASP A 535 -9.85 12.40 37.48
CA ASP A 535 -11.01 11.65 36.97
C ASP A 535 -11.89 12.52 36.07
N ALA A 536 -12.18 13.76 36.48
CA ALA A 536 -12.95 14.70 35.68
C ALA A 536 -12.21 15.06 34.37
N LEU A 537 -10.87 15.15 34.42
CA LEU A 537 -10.05 15.40 33.23
C LEU A 537 -10.06 14.21 32.26
N ASN A 538 -9.98 12.98 32.78
CA ASN A 538 -10.10 11.77 31.95
C ASN A 538 -11.50 11.67 31.33
N GLU A 539 -12.55 11.92 32.10
CA GLU A 539 -13.95 11.93 31.61
C GLU A 539 -14.22 13.02 30.57
N LEU A 540 -13.47 14.13 30.59
CA LEU A 540 -13.58 15.17 29.58
C LEU A 540 -13.22 14.62 28.19
N PHE A 541 -12.13 13.86 28.08
CA PHE A 541 -11.61 13.36 26.79
C PHE A 541 -12.11 11.97 26.42
N PHE A 542 -12.40 11.13 27.40
CA PHE A 542 -12.63 9.70 27.20
C PHE A 542 -13.97 9.25 27.76
N ASN A 543 -14.59 8.29 27.08
CA ASN A 543 -15.73 7.58 27.63
C ASN A 543 -15.29 6.52 28.65
N LYS A 544 -16.24 5.96 29.40
CA LYS A 544 -15.95 4.99 30.46
C LYS A 544 -15.15 3.77 30.00
N GLY A 545 -15.40 3.25 28.79
CA GLY A 545 -14.68 2.10 28.25
C GLY A 545 -13.21 2.43 27.98
N GLN A 546 -12.93 3.59 27.39
CA GLN A 546 -11.57 4.06 27.15
C GLN A 546 -10.77 4.28 28.45
N ILE A 547 -11.44 4.80 29.50
CA ILE A 547 -10.82 4.97 30.82
C ILE A 547 -10.48 3.60 31.43
N GLN A 548 -11.38 2.62 31.30
CA GLN A 548 -11.15 1.24 31.74
C GLN A 548 -9.99 0.57 30.99
N ASP A 549 -9.80 0.90 29.71
CA ASP A 549 -8.68 0.46 28.88
C ASP A 549 -7.35 1.17 29.24
N GLY A 550 -7.36 2.05 30.25
CA GLY A 550 -6.17 2.70 30.80
C GLY A 550 -5.77 3.99 30.09
N HIS A 551 -6.64 4.55 29.24
CA HIS A 551 -6.41 5.87 28.64
C HIS A 551 -6.40 6.96 29.72
N ASN A 552 -5.50 7.94 29.58
CA ASN A 552 -5.35 8.98 30.57
C ASN A 552 -4.90 10.32 29.97
N VAL A 553 -4.94 11.35 30.79
CA VAL A 553 -4.46 12.69 30.45
C VAL A 553 -3.35 13.08 31.43
N MET A 554 -2.24 13.62 30.92
CA MET A 554 -1.10 14.09 31.71
C MET A 554 -1.06 15.62 31.71
N GLY A 555 -1.23 16.23 32.88
CA GLY A 555 -1.31 17.69 33.05
C GLY A 555 -2.60 18.29 32.49
N TYR A 556 -2.80 19.58 32.69
CA TYR A 556 -3.95 20.31 32.17
C TYR A 556 -3.58 21.77 31.86
N LEU A 557 -4.38 22.41 31.01
CA LEU A 557 -4.12 23.76 30.53
C LEU A 557 -4.89 24.81 31.32
N SER A 558 -4.25 25.95 31.52
CA SER A 558 -4.92 27.19 31.93
C SER A 558 -5.73 27.79 30.78
N PRO A 559 -6.79 28.57 31.06
CA PRO A 559 -7.55 29.28 30.04
C PRO A 559 -6.67 30.17 29.17
N ILE A 560 -6.92 30.19 27.85
CA ILE A 560 -6.23 31.12 26.95
C ILE A 560 -6.79 32.54 27.11
N LYS A 561 -5.93 33.55 27.01
CA LYS A 561 -6.28 34.98 27.03
C LYS A 561 -6.09 35.61 25.65
N ASP A 562 -6.50 36.87 25.49
CA ASP A 562 -6.23 37.63 24.25
C ASP A 562 -4.72 37.71 23.99
N GLY A 563 -4.33 37.45 22.74
CA GLY A 563 -2.91 37.39 22.34
C GLY A 563 -2.16 36.13 22.78
N GLU A 564 -2.82 35.15 23.38
CA GLU A 564 -2.26 33.82 23.64
C GLU A 564 -2.63 32.84 22.52
N ILE A 565 -1.79 31.83 22.31
CA ILE A 565 -2.01 30.79 21.30
C ILE A 565 -2.13 29.41 21.94
N LEU A 566 -2.85 28.54 21.23
CA LEU A 566 -2.93 27.12 21.50
C LEU A 566 -2.37 26.37 20.30
N VAL A 567 -1.33 25.57 20.55
CA VAL A 567 -0.69 24.69 19.57
C VAL A 567 -1.17 23.27 19.81
N PHE A 568 -1.69 22.61 18.78
CA PHE A 568 -2.20 21.24 18.85
C PHE A 568 -1.34 20.29 18.00
N GLY A 569 -0.97 19.14 18.56
CA GLY A 569 -0.28 18.08 17.81
C GLY A 569 -0.86 16.72 18.14
N PHE A 570 -1.05 15.87 17.13
CA PHE A 570 -1.56 14.51 17.36
C PHE A 570 -1.10 13.49 16.34
N GLY A 571 -1.20 12.21 16.70
CA GLY A 571 -0.77 11.10 15.86
C GLY A 571 -0.87 9.74 16.54
N ARG A 572 -0.17 8.75 15.96
CA ARG A 572 -0.04 7.41 16.55
C ARG A 572 1.05 7.41 17.64
N PRO A 573 0.94 6.53 18.65
CA PRO A 573 1.93 6.41 19.72
C PRO A 573 3.13 5.56 19.26
N ASP A 574 3.88 6.06 18.29
CA ASP A 574 5.04 5.38 17.72
C ASP A 574 6.23 6.32 17.55
N GLU A 575 7.43 5.73 17.43
CA GLU A 575 8.69 6.45 17.23
C GLU A 575 8.66 7.32 15.97
N GLN A 576 7.99 6.87 14.90
CA GLN A 576 7.91 7.62 13.66
C GLN A 576 7.30 9.01 13.87
N LYS A 577 6.34 9.18 14.79
CA LYS A 577 5.65 10.46 15.05
C LYS A 577 6.44 11.49 15.85
N GLY A 578 7.57 11.10 16.48
CA GLY A 578 8.55 12.07 16.97
C GLY A 578 8.10 12.99 18.11
N PHE A 579 7.11 12.60 18.93
CA PHE A 579 6.64 13.43 20.05
C PHE A 579 7.73 13.98 20.99
N PRO A 580 8.83 13.25 21.30
CA PRO A 580 9.94 13.81 22.05
C PRO A 580 10.57 15.05 21.42
N ILE A 581 10.56 15.18 20.09
CA ILE A 581 11.04 16.37 19.38
C ILE A 581 10.14 17.58 19.73
N THR A 582 8.83 17.37 19.84
CA THR A 582 7.89 18.44 20.23
C THR A 582 8.05 18.85 21.69
N THR A 583 8.04 17.89 22.62
CA THR A 583 8.12 18.20 24.07
C THR A 583 9.44 18.84 24.42
N LYS A 584 10.54 18.34 23.86
CA LYS A 584 11.87 18.93 24.04
C LYS A 584 12.01 20.28 23.35
N GLY A 585 11.46 20.43 22.14
CA GLY A 585 11.46 21.73 21.45
C GLY A 585 10.67 22.80 22.21
N TYR A 586 9.59 22.43 22.88
CA TYR A 586 8.85 23.35 23.76
C TYR A 586 9.65 23.68 25.04
N LEU A 587 10.32 22.70 25.65
CA LEU A 587 11.24 22.95 26.77
C LEU A 587 12.38 23.91 26.37
N ASP A 588 12.97 23.72 25.19
CA ASP A 588 13.99 24.62 24.64
C ASP A 588 13.43 26.04 24.44
N PHE A 589 12.21 26.17 23.90
CA PHE A 589 11.53 27.47 23.77
C PHE A 589 11.38 28.17 25.14
N LEU A 590 11.00 27.45 26.19
CA LEU A 590 10.83 28.01 27.54
C LEU A 590 12.16 28.39 28.21
N THR A 591 13.27 27.70 27.89
CA THR A 591 14.57 27.92 28.53
C THR A 591 15.44 28.95 27.80
N ARG A 592 15.10 29.31 26.56
CA ARG A 592 15.83 30.31 25.76
C ARG A 592 15.86 31.70 26.39
N LYS A 593 17.04 32.31 26.46
CA LYS A 593 17.25 33.65 27.05
C LYS A 593 16.83 34.80 26.12
N ASP A 594 16.82 34.58 24.81
CA ASP A 594 16.44 35.58 23.81
C ASP A 594 14.92 35.76 23.67
N ILE A 595 14.12 34.96 24.38
CA ILE A 595 12.66 35.02 24.35
C ILE A 595 12.17 35.59 25.68
N PRO A 596 11.44 36.72 25.68
CA PRO A 596 10.89 37.30 26.90
C PRO A 596 9.97 36.32 27.65
N GLU A 597 9.97 36.40 28.99
CA GLU A 597 9.14 35.54 29.83
C GLU A 597 7.65 35.67 29.48
N ASP A 598 7.18 36.90 29.24
CA ASP A 598 5.77 37.14 28.90
C ASP A 598 5.38 36.50 27.57
N THR A 599 6.30 36.45 26.60
CA THR A 599 6.08 35.73 25.34
C THR A 599 5.96 34.23 25.57
N LYS A 600 6.79 33.66 26.45
CA LYS A 600 6.75 32.22 26.78
C LYS A 600 5.41 31.80 27.40
N LYS A 601 4.87 32.63 28.29
CA LYS A 601 3.59 32.37 28.98
C LYS A 601 2.39 32.31 28.03
N LYS A 602 2.48 33.01 26.89
CA LYS A 602 1.40 33.10 25.89
C LYS A 602 1.24 31.85 25.02
N VAL A 603 2.14 30.88 25.11
CA VAL A 603 2.09 29.67 24.28
C VAL A 603 1.60 28.49 25.13
N LYS A 604 0.43 27.94 24.79
CA LYS A 604 -0.09 26.70 25.36
C LYS A 604 0.00 25.57 24.35
N VAL A 605 0.26 24.35 24.81
CA VAL A 605 0.49 23.17 23.97
C VAL A 605 -0.41 22.02 24.42
N LEU A 606 -1.23 21.51 23.51
CA LEU A 606 -1.99 20.27 23.68
C LEU A 606 -1.44 19.23 22.73
N LEU A 607 -0.93 18.12 23.27
CA LEU A 607 -0.50 16.98 22.48
C LEU A 607 -1.42 15.80 22.73
N GLY A 608 -1.55 14.90 21.76
CA GLY A 608 -2.27 13.65 22.00
C GLY A 608 -1.92 12.54 21.02
N ALA A 609 -1.96 11.29 21.49
CA ALA A 609 -1.75 10.13 20.64
C ALA A 609 -2.71 9.00 21.02
N GLY A 610 -2.70 7.90 20.24
CA GLY A 610 -3.28 6.65 20.72
C GLY A 610 -2.63 6.16 22.03
N PRO A 611 -3.16 5.10 22.65
CA PRO A 611 -2.64 4.60 23.91
C PRO A 611 -1.19 4.09 23.76
N TRP A 612 -0.28 4.57 24.59
CA TRP A 612 1.13 4.17 24.56
C TRP A 612 1.39 2.81 25.21
N ASN A 613 2.41 2.12 24.69
CA ASN A 613 3.17 1.18 25.53
C ASN A 613 4.00 2.00 26.54
N LYS A 614 3.71 1.83 27.83
CA LYS A 614 4.37 2.58 28.92
C LYS A 614 5.86 2.29 29.05
N ASP A 615 6.33 1.18 28.49
CA ASP A 615 7.75 0.82 28.46
C ASP A 615 8.51 1.47 27.29
N ALA A 616 7.81 2.08 26.33
CA ALA A 616 8.45 2.75 25.19
C ALA A 616 9.32 3.93 25.64
N ASP A 617 10.50 4.05 25.05
CA ASP A 617 11.46 5.12 25.37
C ASP A 617 10.88 6.51 25.07
N ASP A 618 10.15 6.66 23.96
CA ASP A 618 9.47 7.89 23.60
C ASP A 618 8.42 8.32 24.64
N TYR A 619 7.65 7.38 25.20
CA TYR A 619 6.68 7.68 26.26
C TYR A 619 7.39 8.17 27.54
N LYS A 620 8.48 7.49 27.93
CA LYS A 620 9.30 7.89 29.08
C LYS A 620 9.92 9.28 28.87
N ALA A 621 10.39 9.58 27.65
CA ALA A 621 10.94 10.87 27.29
C ALA A 621 9.88 11.98 27.36
N VAL A 622 8.71 11.77 26.76
CA VAL A 622 7.57 12.70 26.84
C VAL A 622 7.21 13.00 28.29
N LYS A 623 7.07 11.98 29.13
CA LYS A 623 6.73 12.16 30.56
C LYS A 623 7.81 12.97 31.29
N LYS A 624 9.09 12.64 31.08
CA LYS A 624 10.21 13.36 31.68
C LYS A 624 10.23 14.83 31.27
N ASP A 625 9.99 15.13 30.00
CA ASP A 625 9.97 16.51 29.51
C ASP A 625 8.80 17.29 30.11
N LEU A 626 7.61 16.69 30.20
CA LEU A 626 6.45 17.30 30.87
C LEU A 626 6.74 17.62 32.33
N GLU A 627 7.27 16.66 33.09
CA GLU A 627 7.65 16.86 34.50
C GLU A 627 8.69 17.98 34.66
N THR A 628 9.66 18.05 33.74
CA THR A 628 10.67 19.10 33.71
C THR A 628 10.04 20.48 33.45
N ILE A 629 9.15 20.58 32.46
CA ILE A 629 8.43 21.82 32.13
C ILE A 629 7.55 22.26 33.31
N TRP A 630 6.89 21.33 34.00
CA TRP A 630 6.03 21.64 35.14
C TRP A 630 6.77 22.11 36.37
N ALA A 631 8.05 21.72 36.54
CA ALA A 631 8.91 22.20 37.60
C ALA A 631 9.67 23.48 37.22
N LEU A 632 9.79 23.78 35.93
CA LEU A 632 10.63 24.87 35.40
C LEU A 632 10.26 26.21 36.02
N ASP A 633 11.29 26.93 36.47
CA ASP A 633 11.22 28.27 37.06
C ASP A 633 10.13 28.42 38.14
N GLY A 634 10.10 27.48 39.10
CA GLY A 634 9.12 27.49 40.19
C GLY A 634 7.72 27.08 39.76
N GLY A 635 7.59 26.40 38.62
CA GLY A 635 6.33 25.85 38.11
C GLY A 635 5.42 26.85 37.41
N LYS A 636 5.93 28.02 37.00
CA LYS A 636 5.13 29.04 36.29
C LYS A 636 4.53 28.54 34.97
N TYR A 637 5.08 27.47 34.38
CA TYR A 637 4.63 26.88 33.12
C TYR A 637 3.83 25.57 33.30
N LYS A 638 3.53 25.17 34.55
CA LYS A 638 2.85 23.90 34.87
C LYS A 638 1.58 23.67 34.06
N ASN A 639 0.80 24.73 33.84
CA ASN A 639 -0.49 24.66 33.14
C ASN A 639 -0.42 25.21 31.71
N ASN A 640 0.74 25.12 31.06
CA ASN A 640 0.94 25.51 29.66
C ASN A 640 1.14 24.33 28.71
N ILE A 641 1.33 23.11 29.21
CA ILE A 641 1.41 21.91 28.37
C ILE A 641 0.62 20.75 28.99
N MET A 642 -0.09 20.02 28.13
CA MET A 642 -0.75 18.77 28.49
C MET A 642 -0.57 17.71 27.40
N TYR A 643 -0.77 16.45 27.76
CA TYR A 643 -0.70 15.31 26.85
C TYR A 643 -1.88 14.36 27.04
N VAL A 644 -2.53 13.97 25.95
CA VAL A 644 -3.65 13.02 25.92
C VAL A 644 -3.14 11.65 25.47
N ASP A 645 -3.06 10.69 26.39
CA ASP A 645 -2.63 9.30 26.14
C ASP A 645 -3.86 8.42 25.89
N GLY A 646 -4.32 8.41 24.64
CA GLY A 646 -5.54 7.73 24.21
C GLY A 646 -6.19 8.43 23.01
N PHE A 647 -7.01 7.69 22.26
CA PHE A 647 -7.59 8.12 20.97
C PHE A 647 -8.00 9.61 20.94
N THR A 648 -7.13 10.44 20.37
CA THR A 648 -7.24 11.90 20.43
C THR A 648 -8.16 12.41 19.33
N PRO A 649 -9.16 13.26 19.64
CA PRO A 649 -10.08 13.78 18.62
C PRO A 649 -9.40 14.71 17.60
N ASN A 650 -9.39 14.35 16.32
CA ASN A 650 -8.88 15.20 15.23
C ASN A 650 -9.68 16.51 15.07
N ARG A 651 -10.96 16.53 15.45
CA ARG A 651 -11.82 17.74 15.49
C ARG A 651 -11.22 18.90 16.31
N LEU A 652 -10.28 18.62 17.23
CA LEU A 652 -9.55 19.63 18.00
C LEU A 652 -8.67 20.55 17.14
N THR A 653 -8.38 20.19 15.89
CA THR A 653 -7.76 21.10 14.91
C THR A 653 -8.57 22.38 14.71
N GLY A 654 -9.91 22.32 14.83
CA GLY A 654 -10.83 23.46 14.82
C GLY A 654 -10.93 24.24 16.14
N CYS A 655 -10.20 23.81 17.17
CA CYS A 655 -10.11 24.46 18.48
C CYS A 655 -8.70 25.00 18.77
N SER A 656 -7.86 25.15 17.75
CA SER A 656 -6.45 25.54 17.91
C SER A 656 -6.06 26.68 16.97
N HIS A 657 -5.01 27.40 17.36
CA HIS A 657 -4.43 28.49 16.56
C HIS A 657 -3.42 27.93 15.56
N TYR A 658 -2.59 27.00 16.03
CA TYR A 658 -1.58 26.33 15.22
C TYR A 658 -1.56 24.82 15.42
N GLY A 659 -1.11 24.09 14.41
CA GLY A 659 -0.73 22.68 14.49
C GLY A 659 0.78 22.48 14.67
N LEU A 660 1.23 21.33 15.16
CA LEU A 660 2.64 20.95 15.17
C LEU A 660 2.83 19.42 15.01
N PHE A 661 3.60 19.02 13.99
CA PHE A 661 3.80 17.61 13.61
C PHE A 661 5.27 17.30 13.34
N THR A 662 5.93 16.61 14.27
CA THR A 662 7.38 16.47 14.32
C THR A 662 7.87 15.05 14.03
N SER A 663 7.24 14.38 13.05
CA SER A 663 7.62 13.03 12.65
C SER A 663 9.12 12.93 12.34
N ARG A 664 9.77 11.85 12.80
CA ARG A 664 11.16 11.51 12.41
C ARG A 664 11.24 11.22 10.91
N ARG A 665 10.18 10.62 10.38
CA ARG A 665 9.99 10.32 8.97
C ARG A 665 8.51 10.30 8.65
N GLU A 666 8.09 10.96 7.59
CA GLU A 666 6.69 10.96 7.20
C GLU A 666 6.56 10.85 5.69
N MET A 667 6.10 9.70 5.20
CA MET A 667 6.02 9.46 3.77
C MET A 667 5.04 10.43 3.10
N TYR A 668 3.82 10.58 3.65
CA TYR A 668 2.87 11.61 3.19
C TYR A 668 2.28 12.48 4.31
N GLY A 669 1.80 11.89 5.41
CA GLY A 669 1.26 12.63 6.55
C GLY A 669 -0.15 13.18 6.33
N ILE A 670 -1.16 12.55 6.94
CA ILE A 670 -2.56 13.03 6.89
C ILE A 670 -2.85 14.06 7.99
N THR A 671 -2.19 13.96 9.15
CA THR A 671 -2.49 14.84 10.29
C THR A 671 -2.22 16.33 10.04
N PRO A 672 -1.16 16.74 9.29
CA PRO A 672 -1.01 18.15 8.90
C PRO A 672 -2.11 18.64 7.94
N ILE A 673 -2.62 17.75 7.10
CA ILE A 673 -3.72 18.04 6.18
C ILE A 673 -5.03 18.29 6.95
N GLU A 674 -5.25 17.61 8.08
CA GLU A 674 -6.41 17.89 8.95
C GLU A 674 -6.35 19.29 9.58
N CYS A 675 -5.15 19.81 9.89
CA CYS A 675 -4.98 21.22 10.27
C CYS A 675 -5.29 22.15 9.09
N LYS A 676 -4.81 21.79 7.90
CA LYS A 676 -4.96 22.60 6.68
C LYS A 676 -6.42 22.90 6.35
N ILE A 677 -7.28 21.88 6.37
CA ILE A 677 -8.71 22.03 6.08
C ILE A 677 -9.51 22.73 7.18
N ALA A 678 -8.97 22.80 8.40
CA ALA A 678 -9.51 23.63 9.48
C ALA A 678 -9.07 25.10 9.37
N GLY A 679 -8.21 25.43 8.39
CA GLY A 679 -7.56 26.73 8.30
C GLY A 679 -6.65 27.00 9.49
N THR A 680 -6.03 25.95 10.02
CA THR A 680 -5.05 26.01 11.10
C THR A 680 -3.67 25.91 10.49
N PRO A 681 -2.88 27.00 10.46
CA PRO A 681 -1.49 26.90 10.06
C PRO A 681 -0.72 25.97 10.99
N TYR A 682 0.37 25.38 10.51
CA TYR A 682 1.07 24.36 11.30
C TYR A 682 2.58 24.40 11.08
N GLY A 683 3.30 23.89 12.07
CA GLY A 683 4.71 23.55 11.97
C GLY A 683 4.90 22.07 11.66
N SER A 684 5.92 21.74 10.89
CA SER A 684 6.33 20.34 10.70
C SER A 684 7.83 20.17 10.61
N THR A 685 8.31 18.96 10.93
CA THR A 685 9.68 18.57 10.61
C THR A 685 9.86 18.43 9.10
N LYS A 686 11.06 18.72 8.61
CA LYS A 686 11.39 18.67 7.19
C LYS A 686 11.63 17.23 6.73
N THR A 687 10.56 16.46 6.58
CA THR A 687 10.60 15.11 6.00
C THR A 687 9.36 14.84 5.14
N GLY A 688 9.59 14.15 4.01
CA GLY A 688 8.58 13.62 3.09
C GLY A 688 7.40 14.53 2.76
N GLY A 689 6.17 14.00 2.80
CA GLY A 689 4.97 14.69 2.33
C GLY A 689 4.72 16.09 2.92
N PRO A 690 4.91 16.32 4.24
CA PRO A 690 4.88 17.67 4.80
C PRO A 690 5.70 18.70 4.03
N VAL A 691 6.86 18.33 3.49
CA VAL A 691 7.68 19.25 2.69
C VAL A 691 7.06 19.56 1.33
N ASP A 692 6.31 18.62 0.75
CA ASP A 692 5.65 18.83 -0.55
C ASP A 692 4.52 19.85 -0.44
N TYR A 693 3.79 19.86 0.68
CA TYR A 693 2.60 20.70 0.85
C TYR A 693 2.71 21.80 1.93
N THR A 694 3.87 21.96 2.55
CA THR A 694 4.17 23.09 3.46
C THR A 694 5.14 24.07 2.83
N ASN A 695 4.79 25.35 2.87
CA ASN A 695 5.64 26.47 2.44
C ASN A 695 5.39 27.70 3.34
N PRO A 696 6.20 28.77 3.24
CA PRO A 696 6.06 29.93 4.12
C PRO A 696 4.67 30.63 4.06
N ARG A 697 3.87 30.41 3.02
CA ARG A 697 2.51 30.97 2.91
C ARG A 697 1.45 30.14 3.62
N ASN A 698 1.75 28.92 4.06
CA ASN A 698 0.77 28.04 4.72
C ASN A 698 1.28 27.41 6.05
N GLY A 699 2.58 27.42 6.33
CA GLY A 699 3.09 26.81 7.55
C GLY A 699 4.55 27.13 7.82
N PHE A 700 5.16 26.28 8.65
CA PHE A 700 6.54 26.38 9.10
C PHE A 700 7.22 25.00 8.98
N LEU A 701 8.50 24.99 8.60
CA LEU A 701 9.31 23.78 8.52
C LEU A 701 10.58 23.92 9.35
N THR A 702 11.06 22.82 9.93
CA THR A 702 12.44 22.77 10.42
C THR A 702 13.41 22.95 9.26
N LYS A 703 14.63 23.38 9.54
CA LYS A 703 15.64 23.69 8.51
C LYS A 703 16.27 22.42 7.96
N ASP A 704 16.52 21.46 8.84
CA ASP A 704 17.21 20.21 8.55
C ASP A 704 16.29 18.99 8.62
N VAL A 705 16.61 17.98 7.80
CA VAL A 705 16.01 16.65 7.85
C VAL A 705 16.25 15.99 9.22
N VAL A 706 15.29 15.20 9.69
CA VAL A 706 15.37 14.55 11.01
C VAL A 706 16.28 13.32 10.98
N GLU A 707 16.01 12.36 10.10
CA GLU A 707 16.80 11.13 9.93
C GLU A 707 18.11 11.36 9.14
N GLY A 708 18.86 12.41 9.47
CA GLY A 708 20.19 12.64 8.92
C GLY A 708 21.17 11.55 9.34
N ARG A 709 22.16 11.24 8.48
CA ARG A 709 23.24 10.29 8.81
C ARG A 709 23.98 10.68 10.11
N PRO A 710 24.44 9.71 10.93
CA PRO A 710 25.01 9.95 12.24
C PRO A 710 26.26 10.85 12.22
N GLU A 711 27.02 10.84 11.13
CA GLU A 711 28.23 11.65 10.97
C GLU A 711 27.96 13.15 11.07
N ARG A 712 26.72 13.59 10.75
CA ARG A 712 26.30 15.00 10.91
C ARG A 712 26.28 15.45 12.37
N TYR A 713 26.20 14.51 13.30
CA TYR A 713 26.13 14.76 14.74
C TYR A 713 27.41 14.34 15.46
N GLY A 714 28.50 14.09 14.72
CA GLY A 714 29.76 13.60 15.29
C GLY A 714 29.70 12.13 15.74
N LEU A 715 28.73 11.35 15.24
CA LEU A 715 28.54 9.93 15.53
C LEU A 715 28.87 9.07 14.30
N SER A 716 28.76 7.75 14.45
CA SER A 716 28.87 6.79 13.35
C SER A 716 27.80 5.70 13.48
N TRP A 717 27.64 4.87 12.44
CA TRP A 717 26.75 3.70 12.50
C TRP A 717 27.20 2.60 13.49
N ALA A 718 28.39 2.73 14.11
CA ALA A 718 28.81 1.86 15.20
C ALA A 718 28.21 2.26 16.57
N ASN A 719 27.68 3.49 16.69
CA ASN A 719 26.94 3.91 17.87
C ASN A 719 25.58 3.19 17.96
N SER A 720 25.01 3.12 19.16
CA SER A 720 23.69 2.51 19.34
C SER A 720 22.60 3.32 18.63
N ALA A 721 21.53 2.65 18.20
CA ALA A 721 20.38 3.30 17.58
C ALA A 721 19.80 4.41 18.47
N LYS A 722 19.79 4.18 19.79
CA LYS A 722 19.35 5.15 20.77
C LYS A 722 20.23 6.41 20.81
N GLU A 723 21.56 6.27 20.82
CA GLU A 723 22.46 7.42 20.82
C GLU A 723 22.30 8.28 19.56
N ILE A 724 22.14 7.62 18.40
CA ILE A 724 21.91 8.31 17.12
C ILE A 724 20.58 9.06 17.15
N ASP A 725 19.51 8.42 17.62
CA ASP A 725 18.20 9.06 17.71
C ASP A 725 18.18 10.22 18.70
N ASP A 726 18.75 10.05 19.89
CA ASP A 726 18.86 11.11 20.89
C ASP A 726 19.59 12.34 20.32
N ALA A 727 20.64 12.14 19.52
CA ALA A 727 21.35 13.22 18.83
C ALA A 727 20.47 13.93 17.78
N ARG A 728 19.67 13.19 17.01
CA ARG A 728 18.71 13.75 16.04
C ARG A 728 17.63 14.55 16.75
N VAL A 729 17.05 14.03 17.84
CA VAL A 729 16.06 14.74 18.67
C VAL A 729 16.66 16.04 19.22
N ASN A 730 17.88 16.00 19.76
CA ASN A 730 18.58 17.18 20.26
C ASN A 730 18.88 18.21 19.18
N HIS A 731 19.13 17.78 17.94
CA HIS A 731 19.35 18.68 16.81
C HIS A 731 18.06 19.37 16.33
N GLN A 732 16.93 18.67 16.42
CA GLN A 732 15.62 19.17 15.96
C GLN A 732 14.92 20.06 16.99
N ALA A 733 15.10 19.79 18.30
CA ALA A 733 14.43 20.53 19.37
C ALA A 733 14.64 22.07 19.30
N PRO A 734 15.86 22.61 19.09
CA PRO A 734 16.05 24.05 18.93
C PRO A 734 15.34 24.64 17.71
N GLN A 735 15.20 23.86 16.63
CA GLN A 735 14.49 24.28 15.42
C GLN A 735 12.97 24.30 15.64
N VAL A 736 12.44 23.37 16.43
CA VAL A 736 11.05 23.41 16.87
C VAL A 736 10.81 24.57 17.83
N ALA A 737 11.78 24.91 18.70
CA ALA A 737 11.73 26.12 19.51
C ALA A 737 11.67 27.40 18.67
N ASP A 738 12.43 27.45 17.55
CA ASP A 738 12.34 28.53 16.56
C ASP A 738 10.92 28.61 15.94
N ILE A 739 10.27 27.47 15.68
CA ILE A 739 8.90 27.44 15.16
C ILE A 739 7.92 27.99 16.19
N PHE A 740 8.00 27.57 17.47
CA PHE A 740 7.15 28.14 18.53
C PHE A 740 7.31 29.66 18.63
N LYS A 741 8.55 30.16 18.56
CA LYS A 741 8.86 31.60 18.54
C LYS A 741 8.20 32.30 17.36
N GLN A 742 8.28 31.72 16.16
CA GLN A 742 7.66 32.27 14.95
C GLN A 742 6.13 32.28 15.04
N MET A 743 5.50 31.22 15.56
CA MET A 743 4.05 31.13 15.70
C MET A 743 3.49 32.23 16.62
N ILE A 744 4.12 32.45 17.79
CA ILE A 744 3.65 33.47 18.74
C ILE A 744 3.93 34.89 18.24
N ASP A 745 5.08 35.10 17.57
CA ASP A 745 5.41 36.37 16.95
C ASP A 745 4.44 36.72 15.82
N GLU A 746 4.15 35.76 14.93
CA GLU A 746 3.18 35.93 13.84
C GLU A 746 1.78 36.27 14.40
N TYR A 747 1.31 35.53 15.40
CA TYR A 747 -0.02 35.76 15.96
C TYR A 747 -0.15 37.10 16.68
N THR A 748 0.90 37.52 17.40
CA THR A 748 0.87 38.72 18.25
C THR A 748 1.19 39.99 17.47
N ASN A 749 2.18 39.93 16.58
CA ASN A 749 2.77 41.10 15.93
C ASN A 749 2.43 41.20 14.44
N HIS A 750 1.98 40.10 13.81
CA HIS A 750 1.73 40.01 12.37
C HIS A 750 0.41 39.28 12.06
N LYS A 751 -0.68 39.73 12.69
CA LYS A 751 -2.00 39.08 12.61
C LYS A 751 -2.53 38.94 11.17
N ASP A 752 -2.21 39.88 10.29
CA ASP A 752 -2.51 39.85 8.86
C ASP A 752 -1.85 38.63 8.17
N LEU A 753 -0.59 38.33 8.52
CA LEU A 753 0.10 37.14 8.03
C LEU A 753 -0.57 35.86 8.52
N TYR A 754 -0.98 35.80 9.79
CA TYR A 754 -1.73 34.66 10.32
C TYR A 754 -3.07 34.45 9.58
N ILE A 755 -3.81 35.52 9.30
CA ILE A 755 -5.07 35.45 8.53
C ILE A 755 -4.79 34.94 7.12
N ALA A 756 -3.80 35.52 6.42
CA ALA A 756 -3.42 35.09 5.07
C ALA A 756 -2.99 33.62 5.04
N LYS A 757 -2.22 33.17 6.04
CA LYS A 757 -1.75 31.79 6.17
C LYS A 757 -2.90 30.83 6.44
N SER A 758 -3.84 31.22 7.30
CA SER A 758 -5.07 30.44 7.57
C SER A 758 -5.93 30.30 6.32
N LYS A 759 -6.09 31.38 5.54
CA LYS A 759 -6.80 31.36 4.26
C LYS A 759 -6.13 30.42 3.26
N LYS A 760 -4.82 30.56 3.09
CA LYS A 760 -4.04 29.72 2.17
C LYS A 760 -4.17 28.24 2.51
N ASN A 761 -4.19 27.89 3.80
CA ASN A 761 -4.41 26.50 4.22
C ASN A 761 -5.73 25.94 3.69
N ILE A 762 -6.87 26.61 3.90
CA ILE A 762 -8.16 26.06 3.45
C ILE A 762 -8.29 26.08 1.92
N GLU A 763 -7.82 27.14 1.27
CA GLU A 763 -7.98 27.30 -0.18
C GLU A 763 -7.09 26.37 -1.01
N GLU A 764 -5.98 25.92 -0.45
CA GLU A 764 -5.06 25.04 -1.12
C GLU A 764 -5.51 23.58 -0.97
N LEU A 765 -6.34 23.15 -1.93
CA LEU A 765 -6.96 21.83 -1.93
C LEU A 765 -5.92 20.70 -1.99
N VAL A 766 -6.23 19.63 -1.27
CA VAL A 766 -5.40 18.40 -1.15
C VAL A 766 -6.10 17.18 -1.75
N ASP A 767 -7.31 17.36 -2.28
CA ASP A 767 -8.07 16.29 -2.90
C ASP A 767 -7.37 15.75 -4.14
N TRP A 768 -7.52 14.45 -4.39
CA TRP A 768 -6.90 13.71 -5.49
C TRP A 768 -7.02 14.34 -6.90
N HIS A 769 -8.09 15.09 -7.15
CA HIS A 769 -8.35 15.75 -8.43
C HIS A 769 -8.07 17.27 -8.43
N ASN A 770 -7.73 17.88 -7.28
CA ASN A 770 -7.54 19.33 -7.13
C ASN A 770 -6.20 19.72 -6.47
N ASN A 771 -5.33 18.77 -6.16
CA ASN A 771 -4.06 19.02 -5.46
C ASN A 771 -2.88 19.39 -6.39
N GLY A 772 -3.15 20.18 -7.42
CA GLY A 772 -2.18 20.52 -8.46
C GLY A 772 -0.96 21.31 -7.98
N GLU A 773 -1.09 22.04 -6.88
CA GLU A 773 -0.03 22.87 -6.31
C GLU A 773 1.19 22.04 -5.86
N TYR A 774 0.97 20.81 -5.39
CA TYR A 774 2.04 19.92 -4.91
C TYR A 774 2.55 18.94 -5.97
N ASN A 775 1.88 18.91 -7.12
CA ASN A 775 2.13 17.98 -8.22
C ASN A 775 2.51 18.72 -9.51
N PHE A 776 3.20 19.84 -9.35
CA PHE A 776 3.77 20.64 -10.44
C PHE A 776 2.74 21.05 -11.51
N GLY A 777 1.52 21.41 -11.07
CA GLY A 777 0.45 21.91 -11.92
C GLY A 777 -0.54 20.85 -12.44
N LYS A 778 -0.39 19.57 -12.06
CA LYS A 778 -1.34 18.48 -12.37
C LYS A 778 -1.94 17.91 -11.10
N SER A 779 -3.21 17.51 -11.10
CA SER A 779 -3.74 16.73 -9.95
C SER A 779 -3.04 15.37 -9.84
N ALA A 780 -3.05 14.74 -8.66
CA ALA A 780 -2.49 13.41 -8.44
C ALA A 780 -3.07 12.40 -9.43
N ASN A 781 -4.39 12.43 -9.64
CA ASN A 781 -5.07 11.64 -10.67
C ASN A 781 -4.43 11.80 -12.05
N ARG A 782 -4.21 13.05 -12.51
CA ARG A 782 -3.57 13.32 -13.81
C ARG A 782 -2.11 12.90 -13.85
N VAL A 783 -1.36 13.00 -12.75
CA VAL A 783 0.02 12.49 -12.70
C VAL A 783 0.01 10.97 -12.93
N TYR A 784 -0.84 10.23 -12.23
CA TYR A 784 -1.01 8.78 -12.46
C TYR A 784 -1.42 8.50 -13.90
N LEU A 785 -2.45 9.15 -14.44
CA LEU A 785 -2.97 8.85 -15.78
C LEU A 785 -2.02 9.26 -16.91
N ASP A 786 -1.42 10.43 -16.86
CA ASP A 786 -0.70 11.03 -18.01
C ASP A 786 0.80 10.77 -17.95
N THR A 787 1.38 10.80 -16.75
CA THR A 787 2.84 10.77 -16.59
C THR A 787 3.33 9.34 -16.31
N ILE A 788 2.56 8.59 -15.54
CA ILE A 788 2.91 7.23 -15.13
C ILE A 788 2.31 6.24 -16.12
N LEU A 789 0.98 6.20 -16.19
CA LEU A 789 0.22 5.27 -17.02
C LEU A 789 0.16 5.69 -18.48
N GLU A 790 0.46 6.95 -18.84
CA GLU A 790 0.51 7.43 -20.23
C GLU A 790 -0.75 7.03 -21.03
N THR A 791 -1.91 7.21 -20.40
CA THR A 791 -3.22 6.81 -20.95
C THR A 791 -3.59 7.64 -22.18
N ASP A 792 -3.11 8.88 -22.24
CA ASP A 792 -3.27 9.84 -23.32
C ASP A 792 -2.54 9.46 -24.62
N LYS A 793 -1.42 8.73 -24.52
CA LYS A 793 -0.62 8.31 -25.70
C LYS A 793 -1.26 7.16 -26.48
N GLY A 794 -2.20 6.43 -25.87
CA GLY A 794 -2.89 5.31 -26.49
C GLY A 794 -2.08 4.00 -26.51
N TRP A 795 -2.75 2.90 -26.85
CA TRP A 795 -2.18 1.54 -26.84
C TRP A 795 -1.02 1.37 -27.84
N GLU A 796 -1.06 2.05 -28.98
CA GLU A 796 -0.03 1.94 -30.01
C GLU A 796 1.33 2.50 -29.58
N ALA A 797 1.35 3.42 -28.61
CA ALA A 797 2.59 3.97 -28.06
C ALA A 797 3.27 3.04 -27.04
N ARG A 798 2.63 1.94 -26.63
CA ARG A 798 3.19 1.00 -25.65
C ARG A 798 4.35 0.18 -26.23
N ASN A 799 5.34 -0.13 -25.39
CA ASN A 799 6.36 -1.12 -25.74
C ASN A 799 5.77 -2.54 -25.67
N LYS A 800 5.52 -3.12 -26.84
CA LYS A 800 4.92 -4.45 -27.04
C LYS A 800 5.96 -5.54 -27.27
N LYS A 801 7.26 -5.27 -27.07
CA LYS A 801 8.29 -6.31 -27.09
C LYS A 801 8.10 -7.24 -25.88
N PRO A 802 8.49 -8.52 -25.98
CA PRO A 802 8.59 -9.38 -24.81
C PRO A 802 9.45 -8.70 -23.73
N MET A 803 8.96 -8.72 -22.49
CA MET A 803 9.71 -8.23 -21.34
C MET A 803 10.88 -9.18 -21.03
N ASN A 804 11.91 -8.67 -20.39
CA ASN A 804 13.07 -9.46 -19.96
C ASN A 804 12.82 -10.03 -18.57
N ARG A 805 13.26 -11.28 -18.34
CA ARG A 805 13.28 -11.88 -16.99
C ARG A 805 14.16 -11.05 -16.07
N VAL A 806 13.73 -10.93 -14.80
CA VAL A 806 14.47 -10.19 -13.77
C VAL A 806 15.43 -11.10 -13.01
N ILE A 807 15.03 -12.35 -12.78
CA ILE A 807 15.87 -13.40 -12.19
C ILE A 807 17.05 -13.71 -13.13
N GLY A 808 18.25 -13.87 -12.56
CA GLY A 808 19.45 -14.23 -13.31
C GLY A 808 19.44 -15.69 -13.77
N ALA A 809 20.29 -16.04 -14.74
CA ALA A 809 20.41 -17.44 -15.15
C ALA A 809 21.33 -18.24 -14.22
N ILE A 810 21.19 -19.58 -14.26
CA ILE A 810 22.09 -20.49 -13.56
C ILE A 810 23.50 -20.38 -14.17
N GLY A 811 24.47 -19.92 -13.38
CA GLY A 811 25.91 -20.03 -13.68
C GLY A 811 26.57 -18.86 -14.44
N GLU A 812 25.94 -17.69 -14.55
CA GLU A 812 26.45 -16.56 -15.39
C GLU A 812 27.69 -15.82 -14.86
N TYR A 813 28.14 -16.01 -13.62
CA TYR A 813 29.23 -15.19 -13.04
C TYR A 813 30.65 -15.69 -13.30
N LYS A 814 30.84 -16.66 -14.21
CA LYS A 814 32.19 -17.23 -14.47
C LYS A 814 33.21 -16.14 -14.80
N GLU A 815 32.86 -15.23 -15.72
CA GLU A 815 33.79 -14.22 -16.24
C GLU A 815 34.16 -13.16 -15.20
N ASP A 816 33.21 -12.72 -14.37
CA ASP A 816 33.46 -11.75 -13.30
C ASP A 816 34.27 -12.36 -12.15
N LEU A 817 34.00 -13.61 -11.77
CA LEU A 817 34.78 -14.33 -10.76
C LEU A 817 36.19 -14.64 -11.25
N GLU A 818 36.40 -14.94 -12.53
CA GLU A 818 37.73 -15.06 -13.14
C GLU A 818 38.52 -13.74 -13.08
N LYS A 819 37.84 -12.61 -13.24
CA LYS A 819 38.43 -11.27 -13.15
C LYS A 819 38.87 -10.95 -11.72
N VAL A 820 38.01 -11.23 -10.73
CA VAL A 820 38.31 -11.02 -9.30
C VAL A 820 39.38 -12.01 -8.80
N LEU A 821 39.37 -13.26 -9.28
CA LEU A 821 40.40 -14.26 -9.00
C LEU A 821 41.80 -13.78 -9.46
N LYS A 822 41.88 -13.18 -10.64
CA LYS A 822 43.11 -12.60 -11.20
C LYS A 822 43.61 -11.39 -10.41
N GLN A 823 42.70 -10.60 -9.83
CA GLN A 823 43.03 -9.35 -9.12
C GLN A 823 43.29 -9.53 -7.62
N SER A 824 42.75 -10.59 -7.00
CA SER A 824 42.94 -10.85 -5.57
C SER A 824 44.42 -11.16 -5.25
N LYS A 825 44.95 -10.62 -4.16
CA LYS A 825 46.31 -10.94 -3.66
C LYS A 825 46.30 -11.95 -2.49
N SER A 826 45.13 -12.29 -1.95
CA SER A 826 44.97 -13.18 -0.80
C SER A 826 44.90 -14.64 -1.22
N ARG A 827 45.80 -15.49 -0.70
CA ARG A 827 45.85 -16.94 -1.01
C ARG A 827 44.55 -17.69 -0.64
N PRO A 828 43.96 -17.49 0.56
CA PRO A 828 42.67 -18.12 0.91
C PRO A 828 41.54 -17.72 -0.03
N VAL A 829 41.46 -16.42 -0.37
CA VAL A 829 40.43 -15.88 -1.26
C VAL A 829 40.61 -16.43 -2.68
N LYS A 830 41.84 -16.54 -3.18
CA LYS A 830 42.11 -17.19 -4.48
C LYS A 830 41.66 -18.65 -4.51
N MET A 831 41.84 -19.39 -3.43
CA MET A 831 41.45 -20.80 -3.38
C MET A 831 39.93 -20.97 -3.45
N VAL A 832 39.18 -20.15 -2.70
CA VAL A 832 37.71 -20.13 -2.75
C VAL A 832 37.20 -19.70 -4.12
N LEU A 833 37.77 -18.63 -4.69
CA LEU A 833 37.41 -18.13 -6.01
C LEU A 833 37.76 -19.13 -7.13
N ALA A 834 38.89 -19.83 -7.04
CA ALA A 834 39.28 -20.84 -8.03
C ALA A 834 38.34 -22.06 -8.02
N ILE A 835 37.87 -22.47 -6.85
CA ILE A 835 36.84 -23.51 -6.71
C ILE A 835 35.52 -23.03 -7.34
N ALA A 836 35.09 -21.78 -7.05
CA ALA A 836 33.88 -21.20 -7.63
C ALA A 836 33.96 -21.08 -9.17
N VAL A 837 35.08 -20.61 -9.71
CA VAL A 837 35.33 -20.52 -11.16
C VAL A 837 35.33 -21.90 -11.81
N GLY A 838 35.97 -22.90 -11.18
CA GLY A 838 35.98 -24.28 -11.67
C GLY A 838 34.58 -24.90 -11.72
N VAL A 839 33.74 -24.61 -10.72
CA VAL A 839 32.34 -25.05 -10.67
C VAL A 839 31.48 -24.35 -11.74
N LEU A 840 31.64 -23.04 -11.91
CA LEU A 840 30.92 -22.26 -12.93
C LEU A 840 31.35 -22.61 -14.37
N ALA A 841 32.60 -23.00 -14.59
CA ALA A 841 33.08 -23.48 -15.88
C ALA A 841 32.37 -24.77 -16.33
N ILE A 842 32.05 -25.65 -15.38
CA ILE A 842 31.31 -26.89 -15.64
C ILE A 842 29.81 -26.57 -15.86
N ALA A 843 29.22 -25.72 -15.01
CA ALA A 843 27.81 -25.33 -15.14
C ALA A 843 27.51 -24.55 -16.43
N GLY A 844 28.34 -23.56 -16.79
CA GLY A 844 28.14 -22.72 -17.98
C GLY A 844 28.36 -23.45 -19.31
N GLY A 845 29.31 -24.39 -19.37
CA GLY A 845 29.52 -25.24 -20.54
C GLY A 845 28.34 -26.18 -20.82
N ILE A 846 27.63 -26.60 -19.77
CA ILE A 846 26.45 -27.47 -19.85
C ILE A 846 25.18 -26.66 -20.12
N TYR A 847 25.05 -25.43 -19.59
CA TYR A 847 23.93 -24.53 -19.92
C TYR A 847 23.88 -24.21 -21.42
N MET A 848 25.01 -23.89 -22.04
CA MET A 848 25.08 -23.68 -23.50
C MET A 848 24.66 -24.93 -24.29
N TYR A 849 25.02 -26.13 -23.80
CA TYR A 849 24.63 -27.39 -24.42
C TYR A 849 23.12 -27.65 -24.31
N MET A 850 22.54 -27.40 -23.14
CA MET A 850 21.10 -27.53 -22.91
C MET A 850 20.29 -26.51 -23.72
N HIS A 851 20.72 -25.24 -23.78
CA HIS A 851 20.00 -24.21 -24.52
C HIS A 851 20.00 -24.45 -26.04
N GLN A 852 21.08 -25.02 -26.59
CA GLN A 852 21.12 -25.48 -27.98
C GLN A 852 20.21 -26.68 -28.24
N SER A 853 20.03 -27.57 -27.25
CA SER A 853 19.12 -28.71 -27.38
C SER A 853 17.65 -28.28 -27.33
N SER A 854 17.30 -27.31 -26.47
CA SER A 854 15.95 -26.76 -26.36
C SER A 854 15.55 -25.96 -27.60
N GLN A 855 16.48 -25.20 -28.20
CA GLN A 855 16.22 -24.51 -29.48
C GLN A 855 16.02 -25.49 -30.64
N LYS A 856 16.73 -26.62 -30.65
CA LYS A 856 16.51 -27.68 -31.66
C LYS A 856 15.16 -28.37 -31.49
N VAL A 857 14.66 -28.54 -30.27
CA VAL A 857 13.33 -29.10 -30.00
C VAL A 857 12.22 -28.09 -30.34
N ALA A 858 12.40 -26.80 -30.04
CA ALA A 858 11.45 -25.75 -30.43
C ALA A 858 11.35 -25.59 -31.96
N ALA A 859 12.48 -25.60 -32.67
CA ALA A 859 12.52 -25.57 -34.13
C ALA A 859 11.84 -26.81 -34.76
N ALA A 860 12.00 -27.99 -34.16
CA ALA A 860 11.37 -29.22 -34.63
C ALA A 860 9.84 -29.23 -34.45
N ILE A 861 9.32 -28.54 -33.43
CA ILE A 861 7.87 -28.39 -33.16
C ILE A 861 7.23 -27.40 -34.15
N ASP A 862 7.92 -26.32 -34.52
CA ASP A 862 7.42 -25.37 -35.54
C ASP A 862 7.37 -25.98 -36.95
N THR A 863 8.35 -26.82 -37.33
CA THR A 863 8.29 -27.56 -38.60
C THR A 863 7.15 -28.59 -38.66
N LYS A 864 6.64 -29.09 -37.53
CA LYS A 864 5.49 -30.02 -37.50
C LYS A 864 4.13 -29.31 -37.51
N LYS A 865 4.07 -28.01 -37.23
CA LYS A 865 2.85 -27.20 -37.37
C LYS A 865 2.68 -26.58 -38.77
N ALA A 866 3.75 -26.58 -39.57
CA ALA A 866 3.77 -26.04 -40.93
C ALA A 866 3.69 -27.11 -42.04
N ALA A 867 3.49 -28.39 -41.68
CA ALA A 867 3.37 -29.52 -42.61
C ALA A 867 1.93 -30.06 -42.67
#